data_AF-A0A0K1PN20-F1
#
_entry.id   AF-A0A0K1PN20-F1
#
_cell.length_a   1.000
_cell.length_b   1.000
_cell.length_c   1.000
_cell.angle_alpha   90.00
_cell.angle_beta   90.00
_cell.angle_gamma   90.00
#
_symmetry.space_group_name_H-M   'P 1'
#
loop_
_entity.id
_entity.type
_entity.pdbx_description
1 polymer ?
#
loop_
_entity_poly.entity_id
_entity_poly.type
_entity_poly.pdbx_seq_one_letter_code
_entity_poly.pdbx_strand_id
1 'polypeptide(L)'
;MSSAATAFLPRSSQPATTITTVDLSKPIANMPAPAGASVPVREIDVKLVMVSLQGLVNGSQPRLYLLDNNQPNHATTLLHDYYRQLGVVASEAQVGADYNQLIGTGPSTGLLATFAASISGLVVIPVKITDDDSERFDYRLNAATNAAGVEKLLIVPESMLAQIQAVLPGKPIAYDMRPSGGIPEMLDPAAAEEWSSQKFLPSQSDEAVANLYFDSSNLFVRDYVIAHAIHTSWWPGRLDEVAPHIHDGASVATTFNRLNTALNAVLLSTPPNIPILGSWQSSSPVCPEVCAPDKPHPCPRVCGLGEYSGVMRGSEYGKFTMGMGFDANYSFHSGVRTVDDDVAMRQSRARARPYAPASTDPGTTYVALTMVDSNDTPAYLQYGFQTLQWGDPFRGRVPVSWSMSVSALDLMPALIRHFYETATANDYFFASVSGLGYSYQLQNIDNVDPDGIPAPFCGYGYEAGGALECPYSAASHSQSPVFADNAAKLNVRMHDMDLDATAFYPINGSWTSGANFEHFIAEQILPGLSHMTTMAVGWSSMNGINATNANTLVGATGLHHALTNTNDESIPFIAGLGSFGYHSLPDDDAVNWMVGQIEAQRLANQHFIHAPGISWKYGPRRFYEVVQKLRARSDKYVFVTLDELDARWRQSTNPNYIPNRDPWGYSATPQWCSRPGSMLVRGDVNGDGKDDSICHDTAGYWSTRGTNLTGTELSSLTGWCLGDENRLYAGEWTGDGIVDFMCYRPEDLAWSETGPHPRLLQQSVGVGAYVDRTILKNYVCTDPYVMGDDPYRWLEPARASLNPGQLACYDHWGPNGATELATPESMIDTGFGSTEVWPTTVCGSGRECHLADFSGDHKADLVAFDSTNGSVYVAKSTGNGFLTPVLQTNLPSFCRPGTLPSSNVCETGDIDGDGKDDLVAFLHGTAVDTAAVRVAFANPAGTGFLAPITISTFFCISGQKCRVARLDGNSFADLVAFTNDASALVWASLSHGRSLADHPQLWHSFFCTTGQDCELGDVNADGRADLIAFGHPIVWVSLSTNQNAGDAEPWSNFFCPAGQVCRVGDVDHDGKTDVVAFTHDAGGHVWVGAAGGFSPLGGLPLGPNKFFLDPVHWTSSFCSTTEKCLVGDVTGDGAADVVAIATSPSPTVHVARALH
;
A
#
# COMPACT_ATOMS: atom_id res chain seq x y z
N MET A 1 -9.30 15.38 -12.11
CA MET A 1 -10.61 15.36 -11.43
C MET A 1 -10.40 14.76 -10.05
N SER A 2 -10.76 15.45 -8.98
CA SER A 2 -10.73 14.89 -7.63
C SER A 2 -12.00 14.09 -7.36
N SER A 3 -11.85 12.78 -7.18
CA SER A 3 -12.84 11.95 -6.52
C SER A 3 -12.13 11.15 -5.45
N ALA A 4 -12.58 11.26 -4.19
CA ALA A 4 -12.45 10.14 -3.28
C ALA A 4 -13.04 8.93 -4.02
N ALA A 5 -12.24 7.88 -4.24
CA ALA A 5 -12.67 6.75 -5.06
C ALA A 5 -13.90 6.10 -4.39
N THR A 6 -15.08 6.31 -4.99
CA THR A 6 -16.33 5.75 -4.47
C THR A 6 -16.17 4.24 -4.41
N ALA A 7 -16.29 3.67 -3.20
CA ALA A 7 -16.25 2.23 -3.00
C ALA A 7 -17.32 1.57 -3.88
N PHE A 8 -16.98 0.45 -4.53
CA PHE A 8 -17.99 -0.32 -5.30
C PHE A 8 -18.85 -1.19 -4.40
N LEU A 9 -18.53 -1.25 -3.12
CA LEU A 9 -19.19 -2.05 -2.09
C LEU A 9 -19.33 -1.23 -0.81
N PRO A 10 -20.35 -1.50 0.00
CA PRO A 10 -20.55 -0.81 1.26
C PRO A 10 -19.34 -0.95 2.21
N ARG A 11 -18.95 0.16 2.82
CA ARG A 11 -17.95 0.24 3.91
C ARG A 11 -18.57 0.87 5.16
N SER A 12 -18.07 0.53 6.34
CA SER A 12 -18.60 1.09 7.60
C SER A 12 -18.17 2.55 7.79
N SER A 13 -18.99 3.36 8.46
CA SER A 13 -18.65 4.74 8.77
C SER A 13 -17.85 4.87 10.08
N GLN A 14 -16.58 5.27 9.91
CA GLN A 14 -15.57 5.55 10.95
C GLN A 14 -14.81 4.32 11.50
N PRO A 15 -13.46 4.33 11.47
CA PRO A 15 -12.65 3.30 12.10
C PRO A 15 -12.73 3.40 13.63
N ALA A 16 -12.57 2.28 14.32
CA ALA A 16 -12.45 2.24 15.78
C ALA A 16 -11.07 1.69 16.16
N THR A 17 -10.34 2.46 16.97
CA THR A 17 -9.00 2.08 17.46
C THR A 17 -9.04 1.11 18.66
N THR A 18 -10.24 0.80 19.16
CA THR A 18 -10.48 -0.10 20.28
C THR A 18 -11.43 -1.21 19.86
N ILE A 19 -10.99 -2.46 19.94
CA ILE A 19 -11.74 -3.63 19.47
C ILE A 19 -11.93 -4.68 20.58
N THR A 20 -12.93 -5.52 20.41
CA THR A 20 -13.05 -6.78 21.15
C THR A 20 -12.76 -7.93 20.18
N THR A 21 -11.78 -8.76 20.52
CA THR A 21 -11.40 -9.95 19.75
C THR A 21 -11.93 -11.18 20.47
N VAL A 22 -12.53 -12.09 19.70
CA VAL A 22 -13.12 -13.33 20.21
C VAL A 22 -12.40 -14.53 19.60
N ASP A 23 -11.78 -15.34 20.44
CA ASP A 23 -11.18 -16.61 20.03
C ASP A 23 -12.26 -17.69 19.87
N LEU A 24 -12.68 -17.95 18.62
CA LEU A 24 -13.53 -19.06 18.23
C LEU A 24 -12.74 -20.21 17.57
N SER A 25 -11.40 -20.13 17.55
CA SER A 25 -10.50 -21.13 16.96
C SER A 25 -10.40 -22.44 17.75
N LYS A 26 -11.05 -22.49 18.91
CA LYS A 26 -11.07 -23.63 19.84
C LYS A 26 -12.52 -24.04 20.14
N PRO A 27 -12.77 -25.32 20.47
CA PRO A 27 -14.10 -25.78 20.88
C PRO A 27 -14.64 -24.97 22.06
N ILE A 28 -15.92 -24.63 22.03
CA ILE A 28 -16.51 -23.72 23.02
C ILE A 28 -16.68 -24.43 24.38
N ALA A 29 -15.97 -23.94 25.39
CA ALA A 29 -16.02 -24.45 26.75
C ALA A 29 -17.32 -24.07 27.48
N ASN A 30 -17.67 -24.84 28.51
CA ASN A 30 -18.78 -24.58 29.43
C ASN A 30 -20.16 -24.42 28.77
N MET A 31 -20.38 -24.98 27.57
CA MET A 31 -21.70 -25.08 26.95
C MET A 31 -22.70 -25.82 27.86
N PRO A 32 -23.98 -25.40 27.89
CA PRO A 32 -24.99 -26.02 28.76
C PRO A 32 -25.25 -27.47 28.34
N ALA A 33 -25.26 -28.37 29.33
CA ALA A 33 -25.53 -29.79 29.09
C ALA A 33 -26.94 -30.03 28.50
N PRO A 34 -27.16 -31.04 27.63
CA PRO A 34 -28.47 -31.42 27.05
C PRO A 34 -29.54 -31.93 28.05
N ALA A 35 -29.57 -31.43 29.28
CA ALA A 35 -30.37 -31.96 30.38
C ALA A 35 -31.86 -31.54 30.30
N GLY A 36 -32.60 -32.14 29.37
CA GLY A 36 -34.06 -32.03 29.29
C GLY A 36 -34.61 -30.94 28.37
N ALA A 37 -33.75 -30.25 27.61
CA ALA A 37 -34.17 -29.39 26.50
C ALA A 37 -34.60 -30.25 25.30
N SER A 38 -35.64 -29.84 24.56
CA SER A 38 -36.09 -30.53 23.34
C SER A 38 -35.13 -30.35 22.16
N VAL A 39 -34.28 -29.33 22.19
CA VAL A 39 -33.20 -29.08 21.22
C VAL A 39 -31.96 -28.68 22.03
N PRO A 40 -30.82 -29.40 21.91
CA PRO A 40 -29.58 -29.03 22.60
C PRO A 40 -28.92 -27.80 21.96
N VAL A 41 -28.15 -27.05 22.75
CA VAL A 41 -27.26 -25.99 22.21
C VAL A 41 -26.06 -26.65 21.54
N ARG A 42 -25.78 -26.24 20.30
CA ARG A 42 -24.62 -26.68 19.51
C ARG A 42 -23.59 -25.57 19.36
N GLU A 43 -22.37 -25.92 18.96
CA GLU A 43 -21.32 -24.93 18.75
C GLU A 43 -21.67 -23.97 17.59
N ILE A 44 -22.26 -24.47 16.51
CA ILE A 44 -22.72 -23.65 15.38
C ILE A 44 -23.81 -22.65 15.78
N ASP A 45 -24.64 -22.98 16.77
CA ASP A 45 -25.70 -22.10 17.25
C ASP A 45 -25.07 -20.86 17.92
N VAL A 46 -24.03 -21.07 18.73
CA VAL A 46 -23.24 -19.99 19.35
C VAL A 46 -22.50 -19.17 18.29
N LYS A 47 -21.88 -19.83 17.30
CA LYS A 47 -21.18 -19.15 16.20
C LYS A 47 -22.12 -18.26 15.39
N LEU A 48 -23.37 -18.68 15.10
CA LEU A 48 -24.37 -17.83 14.44
C LEU A 48 -24.77 -16.61 15.28
N VAL A 49 -24.92 -16.78 16.59
CA VAL A 49 -25.18 -15.64 17.49
C VAL A 49 -24.01 -14.65 17.49
N MET A 50 -22.76 -15.13 17.49
CA MET A 50 -21.57 -14.27 17.44
C MET A 50 -21.40 -13.56 16.09
N VAL A 51 -21.63 -14.24 14.97
CA VAL A 51 -21.54 -13.62 13.63
C VAL A 51 -22.66 -12.59 13.41
N SER A 52 -23.89 -12.88 13.83
CA SER A 52 -24.97 -11.88 13.75
C SER A 52 -24.71 -10.68 14.68
N LEU A 53 -24.15 -10.91 15.88
CA LEU A 53 -23.68 -9.83 16.74
C LEU A 53 -22.58 -8.99 16.05
N GLN A 54 -21.61 -9.63 15.41
CA GLN A 54 -20.53 -8.97 14.68
C GLN A 54 -21.08 -8.02 13.61
N GLY A 55 -22.02 -8.48 12.77
CA GLY A 55 -22.65 -7.62 11.78
C GLY A 55 -23.39 -6.41 12.38
N LEU A 56 -24.11 -6.60 13.49
CA LEU A 56 -24.78 -5.49 14.19
C LEU A 56 -23.81 -4.47 14.80
N VAL A 57 -22.70 -4.95 15.38
CA VAL A 57 -21.67 -4.09 16.00
C VAL A 57 -20.89 -3.33 14.92
N ASN A 58 -20.36 -4.05 13.94
CA ASN A 58 -19.47 -3.52 12.90
C ASN A 58 -20.21 -2.69 11.85
N GLY A 59 -21.50 -2.99 11.58
CA GLY A 59 -22.36 -2.13 10.77
C GLY A 59 -22.64 -0.75 11.38
N SER A 60 -22.23 -0.51 12.64
CA SER A 60 -22.12 0.83 13.22
C SER A 60 -20.67 1.34 13.16
N GLN A 61 -19.73 0.58 13.74
CA GLN A 61 -18.29 0.86 13.79
C GLN A 61 -17.53 -0.47 14.02
N PRO A 62 -16.38 -0.71 13.37
CA PRO A 62 -15.67 -2.00 13.37
C PRO A 62 -15.01 -2.27 14.73
N ARG A 63 -15.73 -2.93 15.64
CA ARG A 63 -15.35 -3.12 17.06
C ARG A 63 -15.37 -4.56 17.52
N LEU A 64 -15.77 -5.51 16.68
CA LEU A 64 -15.81 -6.94 17.00
C LEU A 64 -15.08 -7.74 15.92
N TYR A 65 -14.04 -8.47 16.33
CA TYR A 65 -13.24 -9.36 15.49
C TYR A 65 -13.37 -10.81 15.99
N LEU A 66 -13.60 -11.76 15.08
CA LEU A 66 -13.74 -13.18 15.39
C LEU A 66 -12.53 -13.93 14.81
N LEU A 67 -11.65 -14.43 15.68
CA LEU A 67 -10.59 -15.35 15.30
C LEU A 67 -11.18 -16.74 15.09
N ASP A 68 -11.12 -17.27 13.88
CA ASP A 68 -11.42 -18.68 13.60
C ASP A 68 -10.27 -19.32 12.82
N ASN A 69 -9.80 -20.47 13.32
CA ASN A 69 -8.80 -21.35 12.70
C ASN A 69 -9.30 -22.80 12.63
N ASN A 70 -10.61 -23.07 12.80
CA ASN A 70 -11.18 -24.44 12.71
C ASN A 70 -11.06 -25.05 11.30
N GLN A 71 -10.78 -24.21 10.30
CA GLN A 71 -10.22 -24.62 9.01
C GLN A 71 -8.72 -24.29 9.02
N PRO A 72 -7.82 -25.24 8.71
CA PRO A 72 -6.39 -25.15 9.04
C PRO A 72 -5.56 -24.08 8.29
N ASN A 73 -6.19 -23.24 7.48
CA ASN A 73 -5.55 -22.33 6.51
C ASN A 73 -6.12 -20.89 6.53
N HIS A 74 -6.78 -20.44 7.60
CA HIS A 74 -7.38 -19.09 7.64
C HIS A 74 -6.35 -18.01 8.04
N ALA A 75 -6.23 -16.94 7.26
CA ALA A 75 -5.36 -15.80 7.59
C ALA A 75 -5.94 -14.82 8.63
N THR A 76 -6.98 -15.19 9.39
CA THR A 76 -7.65 -14.30 10.38
C THR A 76 -6.67 -13.83 11.48
N THR A 77 -5.86 -14.75 12.01
CA THR A 77 -4.84 -14.41 13.01
C THR A 77 -3.74 -13.53 12.42
N LEU A 78 -3.26 -13.83 11.21
CA LEU A 78 -2.24 -13.04 10.51
C LEU A 78 -2.72 -11.61 10.22
N LEU A 79 -3.98 -11.46 9.79
CA LEU A 79 -4.57 -10.15 9.53
C LEU A 79 -4.79 -9.37 10.83
N HIS A 80 -5.24 -10.02 11.91
CA HIS A 80 -5.35 -9.40 13.24
C HIS A 80 -3.99 -8.85 13.70
N ASP A 81 -2.93 -9.64 13.62
CA ASP A 81 -1.57 -9.21 13.97
C ASP A 81 -1.07 -8.07 13.06
N TYR A 82 -1.39 -8.10 11.76
CA TYR A 82 -1.04 -7.04 10.81
C TYR A 82 -1.81 -5.73 11.10
N TYR A 83 -3.09 -5.77 11.50
CA TYR A 83 -3.81 -4.58 11.97
C TYR A 83 -3.19 -3.97 13.24
N ARG A 84 -2.54 -4.77 14.09
CA ARG A 84 -1.78 -4.25 15.24
C ARG A 84 -0.48 -3.59 14.79
N GLN A 85 0.24 -4.19 13.84
CA GLN A 85 1.46 -3.61 13.25
C GLN A 85 1.18 -2.27 12.55
N LEU A 86 0.06 -2.15 11.83
CA LEU A 86 -0.38 -0.91 11.19
C LEU A 86 -0.96 0.14 12.17
N GLY A 87 -0.94 -0.08 13.49
CA GLY A 87 -1.47 0.86 14.48
C GLY A 87 -3.00 1.05 14.46
N VAL A 88 -3.73 0.33 13.60
CA VAL A 88 -5.20 0.37 13.50
C VAL A 88 -5.85 -0.03 14.82
N VAL A 89 -5.28 -1.04 15.49
CA VAL A 89 -5.74 -1.54 16.79
C VAL A 89 -4.86 -0.97 17.90
N ALA A 90 -5.25 0.17 18.46
CA ALA A 90 -4.56 0.81 19.58
C ALA A 90 -4.83 0.12 20.93
N SER A 91 -6.01 -0.50 21.10
CA SER A 91 -6.28 -1.37 22.24
C SER A 91 -7.26 -2.50 21.92
N GLU A 92 -7.10 -3.63 22.62
CA GLU A 92 -7.93 -4.83 22.43
C GLU A 92 -8.44 -5.40 23.76
N ALA A 93 -9.69 -5.88 23.75
CA ALA A 93 -10.22 -6.76 24.77
C ALA A 93 -10.33 -8.18 24.21
N GLN A 94 -9.68 -9.16 24.83
CA GLN A 94 -9.68 -10.55 24.39
C GLN A 94 -10.74 -11.37 25.14
N VAL A 95 -11.57 -12.11 24.40
CA VAL A 95 -12.63 -12.98 24.92
C VAL A 95 -12.41 -14.40 24.41
N GLY A 96 -12.40 -15.39 25.32
CA GLY A 96 -12.11 -16.77 24.96
C GLY A 96 -13.32 -17.54 24.42
N ALA A 97 -13.05 -18.75 23.89
CA ALA A 97 -14.04 -19.76 23.52
C ALA A 97 -14.77 -20.33 24.77
N ASP A 98 -15.52 -19.51 25.49
CA ASP A 98 -16.27 -19.90 26.69
C ASP A 98 -17.71 -19.40 26.61
N TYR A 99 -18.68 -20.32 26.70
CA TYR A 99 -20.11 -20.01 26.57
C TYR A 99 -20.58 -18.89 27.51
N ASN A 100 -20.06 -18.83 28.74
CA ASN A 100 -20.44 -17.82 29.72
C ASN A 100 -19.78 -16.46 29.46
N GLN A 101 -18.62 -16.43 28.80
CA GLN A 101 -17.99 -15.18 28.35
C GLN A 101 -18.66 -14.64 27.08
N LEU A 102 -19.06 -15.52 26.15
CA LEU A 102 -19.73 -15.15 24.91
C LEU A 102 -21.19 -14.72 25.15
N ILE A 103 -21.97 -15.58 25.81
CA ILE A 103 -23.41 -15.40 25.99
C ILE A 103 -23.70 -14.66 27.29
N GLY A 104 -23.04 -15.00 28.40
CA GLY A 104 -23.35 -14.45 29.72
C GLY A 104 -24.18 -15.38 30.60
N THR A 105 -24.13 -15.15 31.92
CA THR A 105 -24.94 -15.85 32.94
C THR A 105 -26.08 -14.99 33.49
N GLY A 106 -26.16 -13.72 33.09
CA GLY A 106 -27.25 -12.79 33.44
C GLY A 106 -27.14 -11.43 32.73
N PRO A 107 -28.03 -10.47 33.08
CA PRO A 107 -28.27 -9.22 32.33
C PRO A 107 -27.12 -8.22 32.13
N SER A 108 -25.93 -8.50 32.63
CA SER A 108 -24.78 -7.57 32.65
C SER A 108 -23.44 -8.29 32.58
N THR A 109 -23.44 -9.51 32.05
CA THR A 109 -22.27 -10.40 31.96
C THR A 109 -22.13 -10.93 30.54
N GLY A 110 -20.90 -11.11 30.08
CA GLY A 110 -20.62 -11.66 28.76
C GLY A 110 -20.79 -10.67 27.60
N LEU A 111 -20.32 -11.07 26.42
CA LEU A 111 -20.17 -10.22 25.24
C LEU A 111 -21.50 -9.65 24.74
N LEU A 112 -22.58 -10.45 24.78
CA LEU A 112 -23.92 -9.99 24.40
C LEU A 112 -24.39 -8.79 25.23
N ALA A 113 -24.12 -8.79 26.54
CA ALA A 113 -24.49 -7.68 27.41
C ALA A 113 -23.67 -6.42 27.11
N THR A 114 -22.36 -6.57 26.85
CA THR A 114 -21.47 -5.47 26.43
C THR A 114 -21.97 -4.74 25.18
N PHE A 115 -22.48 -5.49 24.20
CA PHE A 115 -22.98 -4.94 22.94
C PHE A 115 -24.51 -4.83 22.85
N ALA A 116 -25.22 -4.90 23.99
CA ALA A 116 -26.69 -4.83 24.03
C ALA A 116 -27.28 -3.52 23.46
N ALA A 117 -26.48 -2.46 23.33
CA ALA A 117 -26.88 -1.21 22.67
C ALA A 117 -27.01 -1.33 21.14
N SER A 118 -26.25 -2.23 20.50
CA SER A 118 -26.29 -2.48 19.05
C SER A 118 -27.41 -3.44 18.61
N ILE A 119 -28.22 -3.93 19.55
CA ILE A 119 -29.30 -4.91 19.32
C ILE A 119 -30.65 -4.22 19.58
N SER A 120 -31.50 -4.07 18.58
CA SER A 120 -32.86 -3.51 18.74
C SER A 120 -33.86 -4.55 19.25
N GLY A 121 -33.72 -5.81 18.82
CA GLY A 121 -34.61 -6.92 19.14
C GLY A 121 -34.04 -8.26 18.73
N LEU A 122 -34.86 -9.30 18.75
CA LEU A 122 -34.49 -10.69 18.43
C LEU A 122 -35.31 -11.19 17.23
N VAL A 123 -34.67 -11.96 16.33
CA VAL A 123 -35.35 -12.82 15.36
C VAL A 123 -35.03 -14.28 15.66
N VAL A 124 -36.06 -15.08 15.91
CA VAL A 124 -35.93 -16.48 16.35
C VAL A 124 -36.09 -17.41 15.16
N ILE A 125 -35.13 -18.33 14.98
CA ILE A 125 -35.16 -19.35 13.93
C ILE A 125 -35.20 -20.78 14.50
N PRO A 126 -35.83 -21.74 13.81
CA PRO A 126 -35.74 -23.14 14.19
C PRO A 126 -34.37 -23.72 13.82
N VAL A 127 -34.01 -24.81 14.50
CA VAL A 127 -32.78 -25.56 14.27
C VAL A 127 -33.12 -26.91 13.64
N LYS A 128 -32.46 -27.27 12.54
CA LYS A 128 -32.57 -28.62 11.96
C LYS A 128 -31.46 -29.51 12.49
N ILE A 129 -31.86 -30.67 12.99
CA ILE A 129 -31.01 -31.83 13.25
C ILE A 129 -31.33 -32.82 12.13
N THR A 130 -30.36 -33.13 11.27
CA THR A 130 -30.50 -34.11 10.18
C THR A 130 -29.77 -35.40 10.53
N ASP A 131 -30.23 -36.52 9.98
CA ASP A 131 -29.71 -37.87 10.26
C ASP A 131 -28.26 -38.13 9.73
N ASP A 132 -27.59 -37.11 9.19
CA ASP A 132 -26.30 -37.21 8.49
C ASP A 132 -25.13 -36.47 9.17
N ASP A 133 -25.28 -36.16 10.47
CA ASP A 133 -24.34 -35.41 11.33
C ASP A 133 -23.94 -34.02 10.79
N SER A 134 -24.59 -33.50 9.75
CA SER A 134 -24.32 -32.16 9.23
C SER A 134 -25.16 -31.10 9.96
N GLU A 135 -24.49 -30.20 10.69
CA GLU A 135 -25.15 -29.11 11.41
C GLU A 135 -25.70 -28.06 10.44
N ARG A 136 -26.95 -28.21 9.99
CA ARG A 136 -27.61 -27.28 9.06
C ARG A 136 -28.59 -26.34 9.74
N PHE A 137 -28.78 -25.19 9.12
CA PHE A 137 -29.86 -24.25 9.40
C PHE A 137 -31.03 -24.44 8.43
N ASP A 138 -32.18 -23.85 8.77
CA ASP A 138 -33.36 -23.84 7.91
C ASP A 138 -33.30 -22.68 6.90
N TYR A 139 -34.07 -22.77 5.80
CA TYR A 139 -34.13 -21.73 4.76
C TYR A 139 -34.48 -20.33 5.31
N ARG A 140 -35.23 -20.31 6.42
CA ARG A 140 -35.57 -19.10 7.19
C ARG A 140 -34.38 -18.30 7.70
N LEU A 141 -33.18 -18.88 7.75
CA LEU A 141 -31.96 -18.15 8.13
C LEU A 141 -31.71 -16.94 7.22
N ASN A 142 -32.04 -17.01 5.92
CA ASN A 142 -31.86 -15.88 5.00
C ASN A 142 -32.89 -14.76 5.26
N ALA A 143 -34.17 -15.09 5.46
CA ALA A 143 -35.18 -14.13 5.90
C ALA A 143 -34.82 -13.48 7.26
N ALA A 144 -34.26 -14.26 8.20
CA ALA A 144 -33.76 -13.73 9.47
C ALA A 144 -32.53 -12.82 9.30
N THR A 145 -31.66 -13.11 8.33
CA THR A 145 -30.50 -12.27 7.98
C THR A 145 -30.93 -10.92 7.40
N ASN A 146 -31.93 -10.92 6.51
CA ASN A 146 -32.52 -9.69 5.97
C ASN A 146 -33.16 -8.84 7.07
N ALA A 147 -33.96 -9.46 7.95
CA ALA A 147 -34.56 -8.79 9.10
C ALA A 147 -33.49 -8.23 10.07
N ALA A 148 -32.42 -8.99 10.32
CA ALA A 148 -31.30 -8.58 11.16
C ALA A 148 -30.58 -7.34 10.62
N GLY A 149 -30.32 -7.28 9.31
CA GLY A 149 -29.63 -6.15 8.69
C GLY A 149 -30.44 -4.85 8.73
N VAL A 150 -31.74 -4.91 8.41
CA VAL A 150 -32.64 -3.74 8.34
C VAL A 150 -33.07 -3.27 9.73
N GLU A 151 -33.59 -4.16 10.57
CA GLU A 151 -34.20 -3.79 11.86
C GLU A 151 -33.23 -3.91 13.06
N LYS A 152 -31.95 -4.24 12.79
CA LYS A 152 -30.88 -4.44 13.78
C LYS A 152 -31.23 -5.49 14.85
N LEU A 153 -31.66 -6.66 14.38
CA LEU A 153 -32.10 -7.79 15.21
C LEU A 153 -31.00 -8.84 15.37
N LEU A 154 -30.81 -9.36 16.58
CA LEU A 154 -29.93 -10.52 16.82
C LEU A 154 -30.61 -11.80 16.33
N ILE A 155 -29.88 -12.64 15.59
CA ILE A 155 -30.39 -13.95 15.15
C ILE A 155 -30.23 -14.95 16.29
N VAL A 156 -31.34 -15.57 16.70
CA VAL A 156 -31.41 -16.45 17.87
C VAL A 156 -31.91 -17.84 17.46
N PRO A 157 -31.03 -18.87 17.48
CA PRO A 157 -31.44 -20.26 17.41
C PRO A 157 -32.37 -20.63 18.56
N GLU A 158 -33.38 -21.46 18.28
CA GLU A 158 -34.37 -21.85 19.31
C GLU A 158 -33.77 -22.56 20.53
N SER A 159 -32.63 -23.24 20.34
CA SER A 159 -31.83 -23.89 21.40
C SER A 159 -31.29 -22.90 22.44
N MET A 160 -31.13 -21.62 22.08
CA MET A 160 -30.51 -20.57 22.90
C MET A 160 -31.48 -19.47 23.35
N LEU A 161 -32.76 -19.55 22.96
CA LEU A 161 -33.74 -18.48 23.16
C LEU A 161 -33.89 -18.07 24.64
N ALA A 162 -34.06 -19.04 25.53
CA ALA A 162 -34.31 -18.77 26.95
C ALA A 162 -33.10 -18.10 27.63
N GLN A 163 -31.89 -18.52 27.27
CA GLN A 163 -30.63 -17.98 27.78
C GLN A 163 -30.42 -16.55 27.29
N ILE A 164 -30.62 -16.30 25.99
CA ILE A 164 -30.45 -14.95 25.40
C ILE A 164 -31.50 -13.98 25.95
N GLN A 165 -32.75 -14.41 26.16
CA GLN A 165 -33.77 -13.57 26.82
C GLN A 165 -33.44 -13.23 28.28
N ALA A 166 -32.69 -14.09 28.99
CA ALA A 166 -32.24 -13.83 30.35
C ALA A 166 -31.05 -12.85 30.41
N VAL A 167 -30.19 -12.84 29.39
CA VAL A 167 -29.05 -11.90 29.26
C VAL A 167 -29.47 -10.55 28.67
N LEU A 168 -30.45 -10.54 27.78
CA LEU A 168 -30.95 -9.34 27.10
C LEU A 168 -32.40 -9.01 27.50
N PRO A 169 -32.69 -8.80 28.80
CA PRO A 169 -34.05 -8.54 29.25
C PRO A 169 -34.60 -7.25 28.63
N GLY A 170 -35.81 -7.33 28.10
CA GLY A 170 -36.48 -6.20 27.46
C GLY A 170 -36.21 -6.04 25.95
N LYS A 171 -35.35 -6.85 25.33
CA LYS A 171 -35.31 -6.95 23.86
C LYS A 171 -36.53 -7.74 23.37
N PRO A 172 -37.38 -7.17 22.49
CA PRO A 172 -38.56 -7.88 21.98
C PRO A 172 -38.15 -8.97 20.99
N ILE A 173 -38.93 -10.06 20.94
CA ILE A 173 -38.94 -10.92 19.75
C ILE A 173 -39.74 -10.17 18.68
N ALA A 174 -39.06 -9.65 17.66
CA ALA A 174 -39.69 -8.96 16.54
C ALA A 174 -40.31 -9.96 15.56
N TYR A 175 -39.60 -11.07 15.30
CA TYR A 175 -40.06 -12.17 14.45
C TYR A 175 -39.75 -13.51 15.10
N ASP A 176 -40.75 -14.39 15.15
CA ASP A 176 -40.57 -15.81 15.47
C ASP A 176 -40.84 -16.59 14.18
N MET A 177 -39.77 -17.03 13.52
CA MET A 177 -39.83 -17.75 12.23
C MET A 177 -39.97 -19.26 12.42
N ARG A 178 -40.03 -19.76 13.67
CA ARG A 178 -40.34 -21.17 13.94
C ARG A 178 -41.75 -21.50 13.43
N PRO A 179 -42.09 -22.78 13.14
CA PRO A 179 -43.45 -23.14 12.73
C PRO A 179 -44.53 -22.76 13.76
N SER A 180 -44.15 -22.67 15.04
CA SER A 180 -44.98 -22.23 16.17
C SER A 180 -45.09 -20.71 16.32
N GLY A 181 -44.28 -19.92 15.61
CA GLY A 181 -44.18 -18.46 15.74
C GLY A 181 -45.31 -17.67 15.06
N GLY A 182 -46.14 -18.33 14.25
CA GLY A 182 -47.37 -17.76 13.72
C GLY A 182 -47.22 -16.84 12.50
N ILE A 183 -46.08 -16.88 11.80
CA ILE A 183 -45.88 -16.24 10.50
C ILE A 183 -46.16 -17.28 9.39
N PRO A 184 -47.31 -17.26 8.69
CA PRO A 184 -47.70 -18.31 7.75
C PRO A 184 -46.73 -18.50 6.57
N GLU A 185 -46.09 -17.41 6.13
CA GLU A 185 -45.14 -17.40 5.03
C GLU A 185 -43.86 -18.19 5.37
N MET A 186 -43.53 -18.34 6.65
CA MET A 186 -42.36 -19.09 7.16
C MET A 186 -42.57 -20.62 7.15
N LEU A 187 -43.62 -21.11 6.48
CA LEU A 187 -43.92 -22.52 6.27
C LEU A 187 -43.60 -23.00 4.85
N ASP A 188 -43.54 -22.09 3.86
CA ASP A 188 -43.24 -22.39 2.45
C ASP A 188 -42.03 -21.57 1.99
N PRO A 189 -40.94 -22.17 1.46
CA PRO A 189 -39.72 -21.43 1.12
C PRO A 189 -39.95 -20.37 0.05
N ALA A 190 -40.88 -20.57 -0.88
CA ALA A 190 -41.25 -19.54 -1.85
C ALA A 190 -41.98 -18.36 -1.18
N ALA A 191 -42.97 -18.61 -0.31
CA ALA A 191 -43.64 -17.56 0.44
C ALA A 191 -42.69 -16.80 1.38
N ALA A 192 -41.74 -17.49 2.01
CA ALA A 192 -40.73 -16.86 2.87
C ALA A 192 -39.82 -15.88 2.09
N GLU A 193 -39.42 -16.24 0.87
CA GLU A 193 -38.65 -15.39 -0.04
C GLU A 193 -39.50 -14.21 -0.58
N GLU A 194 -40.73 -14.49 -1.03
CA GLU A 194 -41.70 -13.47 -1.45
C GLU A 194 -41.97 -12.44 -0.34
N TRP A 195 -42.13 -12.89 0.91
CA TRP A 195 -42.33 -12.03 2.08
C TRP A 195 -41.07 -11.22 2.43
N SER A 196 -39.90 -11.88 2.44
CA SER A 196 -38.61 -11.27 2.78
C SER A 196 -38.23 -10.17 1.79
N SER A 197 -38.36 -10.46 0.48
CA SER A 197 -38.10 -9.49 -0.59
C SER A 197 -39.09 -8.33 -0.56
N GLN A 198 -40.40 -8.57 -0.46
CA GLN A 198 -41.39 -7.48 -0.39
C GLN A 198 -41.21 -6.58 0.84
N LYS A 199 -40.77 -7.13 1.98
CA LYS A 199 -40.69 -6.40 3.24
C LYS A 199 -39.37 -5.66 3.43
N PHE A 200 -38.24 -6.28 3.12
CA PHE A 200 -36.92 -5.76 3.49
C PHE A 200 -36.18 -5.11 2.33
N LEU A 201 -36.29 -5.64 1.10
CA LEU A 201 -35.56 -5.14 -0.07
C LEU A 201 -35.72 -3.61 -0.29
N PRO A 202 -36.89 -2.97 -0.09
CA PRO A 202 -37.04 -1.51 -0.21
C PRO A 202 -36.28 -0.66 0.82
N SER A 203 -35.61 -1.29 1.80
CA SER A 203 -34.81 -0.65 2.85
C SER A 203 -33.43 -1.30 3.01
N GLN A 204 -33.03 -2.13 2.05
CA GLN A 204 -31.71 -2.78 1.97
C GLN A 204 -30.80 -2.02 1.00
N SER A 205 -29.51 -2.30 1.06
CA SER A 205 -28.54 -1.71 0.13
C SER A 205 -28.82 -2.18 -1.31
N ASP A 206 -28.71 -1.26 -2.26
CA ASP A 206 -28.77 -1.51 -3.70
C ASP A 206 -27.38 -1.74 -4.33
N GLU A 207 -26.31 -1.68 -3.53
CA GLU A 207 -24.92 -1.87 -3.97
C GLU A 207 -24.50 -3.35 -4.08
N ALA A 208 -25.30 -4.31 -3.57
CA ALA A 208 -25.02 -5.75 -3.64
C ALA A 208 -26.28 -6.59 -3.38
N VAL A 209 -26.25 -7.85 -3.83
CA VAL A 209 -27.13 -8.93 -3.32
C VAL A 209 -26.27 -10.13 -2.90
N ALA A 210 -26.82 -11.07 -2.13
CA ALA A 210 -26.11 -12.24 -1.63
C ALA A 210 -26.88 -13.54 -1.86
N ASN A 211 -26.16 -14.58 -2.28
CA ASN A 211 -26.63 -15.95 -2.41
C ASN A 211 -25.90 -16.82 -1.38
N LEU A 212 -26.56 -17.11 -0.26
CA LEU A 212 -25.97 -17.82 0.88
C LEU A 212 -26.77 -19.07 1.21
N TYR A 213 -26.11 -20.24 1.13
CA TYR A 213 -26.69 -21.49 1.61
C TYR A 213 -26.76 -21.53 3.15
N PHE A 214 -27.51 -22.50 3.68
CA PHE A 214 -27.90 -22.58 5.10
C PHE A 214 -26.96 -23.47 5.93
N ASP A 215 -25.66 -23.45 5.64
CA ASP A 215 -24.64 -24.27 6.31
C ASP A 215 -23.54 -23.44 6.98
N SER A 216 -22.58 -24.12 7.61
CA SER A 216 -21.42 -23.52 8.26
C SER A 216 -20.47 -22.79 7.30
N SER A 217 -20.41 -23.17 6.01
CA SER A 217 -19.52 -22.54 5.03
C SER A 217 -19.96 -21.13 4.64
N ASN A 218 -21.26 -20.86 4.69
CA ASN A 218 -21.83 -19.53 4.44
C ASN A 218 -22.21 -18.83 5.76
N LEU A 219 -21.65 -19.26 6.89
CA LEU A 219 -21.97 -18.68 8.19
C LEU A 219 -21.31 -17.31 8.34
N PHE A 220 -19.99 -17.23 8.23
CA PHE A 220 -19.22 -16.05 8.66
C PHE A 220 -19.48 -14.79 7.84
N VAL A 221 -19.65 -14.90 6.52
CA VAL A 221 -20.05 -13.80 5.61
C VAL A 221 -21.37 -13.11 5.99
N ARG A 222 -22.16 -13.70 6.92
CA ARG A 222 -23.35 -13.05 7.47
C ARG A 222 -23.03 -11.81 8.29
N ASP A 223 -21.79 -11.65 8.77
CA ASP A 223 -21.36 -10.41 9.43
C ASP A 223 -21.53 -9.20 8.49
N TYR A 224 -21.05 -9.30 7.25
CA TYR A 224 -21.05 -8.24 6.25
C TYR A 224 -22.45 -7.94 5.71
N VAL A 225 -23.21 -8.98 5.34
CA VAL A 225 -24.58 -8.75 4.82
C VAL A 225 -25.55 -8.22 5.88
N ILE A 226 -25.32 -8.50 7.16
CA ILE A 226 -26.06 -7.86 8.27
C ILE A 226 -25.56 -6.42 8.50
N ALA A 227 -24.25 -6.19 8.51
CA ALA A 227 -23.67 -4.86 8.71
C ALA A 227 -24.22 -3.84 7.71
N HIS A 228 -24.26 -4.23 6.43
CA HIS A 228 -24.64 -3.36 5.31
C HIS A 228 -26.09 -3.57 4.82
N ALA A 229 -26.89 -4.38 5.52
CA ALA A 229 -28.27 -4.69 5.17
C ALA A 229 -28.41 -5.13 3.69
N ILE A 230 -27.62 -6.11 3.25
CA ILE A 230 -27.62 -6.63 1.88
C ILE A 230 -28.68 -7.72 1.72
N HIS A 231 -29.43 -7.70 0.61
CA HIS A 231 -30.47 -8.69 0.37
C HIS A 231 -29.87 -10.08 0.19
N THR A 232 -30.25 -11.01 1.05
CA THR A 232 -29.71 -12.36 1.15
C THR A 232 -30.80 -13.38 0.83
N SER A 233 -30.58 -14.18 -0.21
CA SER A 233 -31.48 -15.26 -0.64
C SER A 233 -30.67 -16.52 -0.95
N TRP A 234 -31.32 -17.58 -1.44
CA TRP A 234 -30.63 -18.77 -1.94
C TRP A 234 -31.30 -19.33 -3.20
N TRP A 235 -30.50 -19.61 -4.25
CA TRP A 235 -31.00 -20.05 -5.54
C TRP A 235 -30.98 -21.58 -5.71
N PRO A 236 -32.13 -22.23 -5.93
CA PRO A 236 -32.21 -23.67 -6.15
C PRO A 236 -31.77 -24.05 -7.58
N GLY A 237 -31.05 -25.16 -7.71
CA GLY A 237 -30.65 -25.74 -8.99
C GLY A 237 -31.61 -26.82 -9.49
N ARG A 238 -31.35 -27.37 -10.69
CA ARG A 238 -32.20 -28.41 -11.30
C ARG A 238 -32.39 -29.66 -10.42
N LEU A 239 -31.36 -30.07 -9.67
CA LEU A 239 -31.44 -31.20 -8.75
C LEU A 239 -32.36 -30.93 -7.55
N ASP A 240 -32.58 -29.66 -7.21
CA ASP A 240 -33.44 -29.23 -6.12
C ASP A 240 -34.92 -29.23 -6.49
N GLU A 241 -35.27 -29.30 -7.79
CA GLU A 241 -36.65 -29.40 -8.25
C GLU A 241 -37.40 -30.53 -7.53
N VAL A 242 -36.74 -31.68 -7.35
CA VAL A 242 -37.33 -32.89 -6.72
C VAL A 242 -36.97 -33.08 -5.24
N ALA A 243 -36.26 -32.13 -4.60
CA ALA A 243 -35.72 -32.31 -3.26
C ALA A 243 -36.80 -32.15 -2.16
N PRO A 244 -37.03 -33.15 -1.28
CA PRO A 244 -38.15 -33.17 -0.34
C PRO A 244 -38.11 -32.09 0.76
N HIS A 245 -37.03 -31.31 0.85
CA HIS A 245 -36.88 -30.23 1.84
C HIS A 245 -37.33 -28.85 1.33
N ILE A 246 -37.72 -28.72 0.06
CA ILE A 246 -38.30 -27.51 -0.54
C ILE A 246 -39.84 -27.57 -0.55
N HIS A 247 -40.44 -28.72 -0.18
CA HIS A 247 -41.86 -28.99 -0.41
C HIS A 247 -42.58 -29.45 0.87
N ASP A 248 -43.78 -28.92 1.13
CA ASP A 248 -44.72 -29.44 2.15
C ASP A 248 -46.03 -29.96 1.49
N GLY A 249 -45.88 -30.74 0.42
CA GLY A 249 -46.98 -31.48 -0.22
C GLY A 249 -47.80 -30.75 -1.30
N ALA A 250 -47.47 -29.49 -1.65
CA ALA A 250 -47.94 -28.87 -2.88
C ALA A 250 -47.26 -29.50 -4.12
N SER A 251 -47.78 -29.26 -5.34
CA SER A 251 -47.13 -29.79 -6.54
C SER A 251 -45.73 -29.21 -6.70
N VAL A 252 -44.74 -30.10 -6.64
CA VAL A 252 -43.29 -29.91 -6.67
C VAL A 252 -42.84 -28.77 -7.61
N ALA A 253 -43.28 -28.80 -8.87
CA ALA A 253 -42.94 -27.77 -9.86
C ALA A 253 -43.45 -26.36 -9.51
N THR A 254 -44.55 -26.23 -8.76
CA THR A 254 -45.15 -24.93 -8.42
C THR A 254 -44.34 -24.16 -7.40
N THR A 255 -43.86 -24.79 -6.31
CA THR A 255 -43.02 -24.11 -5.32
C THR A 255 -41.65 -23.76 -5.90
N PHE A 256 -41.03 -24.67 -6.65
CA PHE A 256 -39.76 -24.40 -7.34
C PHE A 256 -39.86 -23.24 -8.33
N ASN A 257 -40.93 -23.17 -9.13
CA ASN A 257 -41.15 -22.08 -10.09
C ASN A 257 -41.50 -20.74 -9.41
N ARG A 258 -42.29 -20.74 -8.32
CA ARG A 258 -42.55 -19.54 -7.51
C ARG A 258 -41.26 -18.98 -6.89
N LEU A 259 -40.46 -19.84 -6.26
CA LEU A 259 -39.18 -19.46 -5.66
C LEU A 259 -38.25 -18.85 -6.73
N ASN A 260 -38.07 -19.50 -7.87
CA ASN A 260 -37.31 -18.94 -9.00
C ASN A 260 -37.85 -17.59 -9.49
N THR A 261 -39.17 -17.41 -9.52
CA THR A 261 -39.81 -16.15 -9.95
C THR A 261 -39.55 -15.02 -8.96
N ALA A 262 -39.68 -15.28 -7.66
CA ALA A 262 -39.35 -14.31 -6.60
C ALA A 262 -37.89 -13.90 -6.64
N LEU A 263 -36.98 -14.88 -6.73
CA LEU A 263 -35.53 -14.66 -6.82
C LEU A 263 -35.12 -13.87 -8.07
N ASN A 264 -35.72 -14.15 -9.24
CA ASN A 264 -35.47 -13.36 -10.44
C ASN A 264 -35.99 -11.93 -10.31
N ALA A 265 -37.08 -11.71 -9.55
CA ALA A 265 -37.58 -10.36 -9.28
C ALA A 265 -36.60 -9.54 -8.41
N VAL A 266 -35.85 -10.17 -7.50
CA VAL A 266 -34.74 -9.52 -6.77
C VAL A 266 -33.63 -9.07 -7.74
N LEU A 267 -33.20 -9.93 -8.67
CA LEU A 267 -32.15 -9.56 -9.65
C LEU A 267 -32.59 -8.46 -10.64
N LEU A 268 -33.89 -8.42 -10.98
CA LEU A 268 -34.50 -7.39 -11.83
C LEU A 268 -34.75 -6.05 -11.12
N SER A 269 -35.00 -6.06 -9.81
CA SER A 269 -35.27 -4.85 -9.02
C SER A 269 -34.02 -4.19 -8.45
N THR A 270 -32.85 -4.82 -8.62
CA THR A 270 -31.56 -4.31 -8.16
C THR A 270 -30.69 -3.82 -9.34
N PRO A 271 -29.85 -2.78 -9.15
CA PRO A 271 -29.04 -2.19 -10.21
C PRO A 271 -28.16 -3.19 -10.98
N PRO A 272 -27.84 -2.95 -12.26
CA PRO A 272 -26.77 -3.68 -12.95
C PRO A 272 -25.40 -3.27 -12.42
N ASN A 273 -24.37 -4.08 -12.71
CA ASN A 273 -22.98 -3.89 -12.27
C ASN A 273 -22.79 -3.81 -10.75
N ILE A 274 -23.56 -4.62 -10.02
CA ILE A 274 -23.37 -4.93 -8.61
C ILE A 274 -23.05 -6.43 -8.45
N PRO A 275 -22.38 -6.85 -7.37
CA PRO A 275 -22.06 -8.26 -7.16
C PRO A 275 -23.25 -9.09 -6.64
N ILE A 276 -23.10 -10.39 -6.81
CA ILE A 276 -23.77 -11.45 -6.05
C ILE A 276 -22.71 -12.06 -5.13
N LEU A 277 -22.82 -11.77 -3.83
CA LEU A 277 -21.90 -12.26 -2.79
C LEU A 277 -22.22 -13.70 -2.42
N GLY A 278 -21.22 -14.50 -2.06
CA GLY A 278 -21.41 -15.83 -1.47
C GLY A 278 -21.06 -16.99 -2.40
N SER A 279 -21.90 -18.01 -2.47
CA SER A 279 -21.68 -19.22 -3.27
C SER A 279 -22.95 -19.69 -3.96
N TRP A 280 -22.84 -20.05 -5.24
CA TRP A 280 -23.96 -20.62 -6.00
C TRP A 280 -24.41 -21.99 -5.48
N GLN A 281 -23.43 -22.80 -5.06
CA GLN A 281 -23.61 -24.18 -4.61
C GLN A 281 -23.43 -24.33 -3.09
N SER A 282 -24.09 -25.34 -2.52
CA SER A 282 -23.82 -25.83 -1.16
C SER A 282 -22.40 -26.40 -1.02
N SER A 283 -21.86 -26.47 0.20
CA SER A 283 -20.54 -27.08 0.47
C SER A 283 -20.47 -28.61 0.28
N SER A 284 -21.58 -29.28 -0.08
CA SER A 284 -21.67 -30.75 -0.13
C SER A 284 -20.97 -31.32 -1.36
N PRO A 285 -19.86 -32.09 -1.23
CA PRO A 285 -19.15 -32.70 -2.37
C PRO A 285 -19.97 -33.72 -3.17
N VAL A 286 -21.12 -34.12 -2.63
CA VAL A 286 -21.90 -35.31 -3.01
C VAL A 286 -22.97 -35.00 -4.07
N CYS A 287 -23.15 -33.74 -4.46
CA CYS A 287 -24.20 -33.31 -5.39
C CYS A 287 -24.14 -33.95 -6.80
N PRO A 288 -22.97 -34.23 -7.40
CA PRO A 288 -22.91 -34.88 -8.72
C PRO A 288 -23.13 -36.40 -8.68
N GLU A 289 -22.55 -37.11 -7.71
CA GLU A 289 -22.40 -38.58 -7.78
C GLU A 289 -23.63 -39.40 -7.33
N VAL A 290 -24.51 -38.82 -6.50
CA VAL A 290 -25.58 -39.59 -5.82
C VAL A 290 -26.96 -39.39 -6.44
N CYS A 291 -27.13 -38.39 -7.31
CA CYS A 291 -28.43 -38.04 -7.91
C CYS A 291 -28.52 -38.31 -9.43
N ALA A 292 -27.68 -39.21 -9.95
CA ALA A 292 -27.80 -39.72 -11.32
C ALA A 292 -29.09 -40.56 -11.47
N PRO A 293 -29.86 -40.40 -12.58
CA PRO A 293 -31.21 -40.96 -12.72
C PRO A 293 -31.28 -42.50 -12.80
N ASP A 294 -30.14 -43.18 -12.90
CA ASP A 294 -29.96 -44.63 -12.93
C ASP A 294 -29.58 -45.24 -11.56
N LYS A 295 -29.37 -44.42 -10.52
CA LYS A 295 -28.99 -44.88 -9.17
C LYS A 295 -30.22 -44.99 -8.25
N PRO A 296 -30.35 -46.07 -7.45
CA PRO A 296 -31.56 -46.36 -6.66
C PRO A 296 -31.65 -45.60 -5.32
N HIS A 297 -30.88 -44.53 -5.12
CA HIS A 297 -30.86 -43.77 -3.86
C HIS A 297 -31.77 -42.53 -3.97
N PRO A 298 -32.66 -42.27 -2.99
CA PRO A 298 -33.39 -41.01 -2.95
C PRO A 298 -32.40 -39.86 -2.72
N CYS A 299 -32.38 -38.89 -3.63
CA CYS A 299 -31.49 -37.71 -3.57
C CYS A 299 -31.80 -36.90 -2.29
N PRO A 300 -30.98 -36.96 -1.22
CA PRO A 300 -31.37 -36.48 0.10
C PRO A 300 -30.88 -35.06 0.40
N ARG A 301 -30.18 -34.41 -0.55
CA ARG A 301 -29.41 -33.20 -0.30
C ARG A 301 -29.74 -32.11 -1.31
N VAL A 302 -29.99 -30.93 -0.76
CA VAL A 302 -30.23 -29.68 -1.48
C VAL A 302 -28.87 -29.10 -1.92
N CYS A 303 -28.72 -28.74 -3.19
CA CYS A 303 -27.44 -28.53 -3.86
C CYS A 303 -27.18 -27.09 -4.32
N GLY A 304 -28.19 -26.40 -4.83
CA GLY A 304 -28.08 -25.04 -5.41
C GLY A 304 -27.76 -25.05 -6.90
N LEU A 305 -27.65 -23.85 -7.47
CA LEU A 305 -27.07 -23.69 -8.81
C LEU A 305 -25.58 -24.06 -8.75
N GLY A 306 -25.12 -24.89 -9.69
CA GLY A 306 -23.68 -25.12 -9.86
C GLY A 306 -22.98 -23.83 -10.27
N GLU A 307 -21.70 -23.68 -9.91
CA GLU A 307 -20.87 -22.49 -10.18
C GLU A 307 -21.10 -21.88 -11.57
N TYR A 308 -20.89 -22.66 -12.64
CA TYR A 308 -21.08 -22.21 -14.02
C TYR A 308 -22.50 -21.74 -14.33
N SER A 309 -23.52 -22.47 -13.87
CA SER A 309 -24.93 -22.10 -14.10
C SER A 309 -25.33 -20.85 -13.30
N GLY A 310 -24.74 -20.67 -12.11
CA GLY A 310 -24.97 -19.51 -11.27
C GLY A 310 -24.31 -18.24 -11.80
N VAL A 311 -23.03 -18.31 -12.18
CA VAL A 311 -22.30 -17.17 -12.78
C VAL A 311 -22.98 -16.72 -14.09
N MET A 312 -23.47 -17.68 -14.89
CA MET A 312 -24.29 -17.42 -16.07
C MET A 312 -25.58 -16.69 -15.68
N ARG A 313 -26.30 -17.19 -14.68
CA ARG A 313 -27.53 -16.57 -14.16
C ARG A 313 -27.33 -15.15 -13.64
N GLY A 314 -26.23 -14.87 -12.94
CA GLY A 314 -25.88 -13.50 -12.54
C GLY A 314 -25.61 -12.60 -13.75
N SER A 315 -24.84 -13.11 -14.72
CA SER A 315 -24.46 -12.38 -15.94
C SER A 315 -25.69 -12.00 -16.79
N GLU A 316 -26.72 -12.86 -16.88
CA GLU A 316 -28.00 -12.57 -17.54
C GLU A 316 -28.67 -11.28 -17.04
N TYR A 317 -28.52 -10.96 -15.75
CA TYR A 317 -29.10 -9.77 -15.10
C TYR A 317 -28.07 -8.64 -14.90
N GLY A 318 -26.94 -8.69 -15.62
CA GLY A 318 -25.87 -7.71 -15.54
C GLY A 318 -25.15 -7.68 -14.19
N LYS A 319 -25.13 -8.80 -13.46
CA LYS A 319 -24.47 -8.96 -12.16
C LYS A 319 -23.18 -9.78 -12.32
N PHE A 320 -22.24 -9.62 -11.40
CA PHE A 320 -21.03 -10.45 -11.32
C PHE A 320 -20.97 -11.22 -10.01
N THR A 321 -20.31 -12.37 -9.98
CA THR A 321 -20.19 -13.19 -8.77
C THR A 321 -18.94 -12.80 -7.98
N MET A 322 -19.06 -12.75 -6.65
CA MET A 322 -17.91 -12.71 -5.75
C MET A 322 -17.99 -13.85 -4.74
N GLY A 323 -17.08 -14.81 -4.87
CA GLY A 323 -16.94 -15.91 -3.94
C GLY A 323 -16.53 -15.42 -2.55
N MET A 324 -17.46 -15.45 -1.60
CA MET A 324 -17.25 -14.99 -0.22
C MET A 324 -17.65 -16.02 0.83
N GLY A 325 -18.06 -17.22 0.43
CA GLY A 325 -18.17 -18.36 1.35
C GLY A 325 -16.80 -18.74 1.91
N PHE A 326 -16.78 -19.47 3.02
CA PHE A 326 -15.62 -19.98 3.75
C PHE A 326 -14.82 -18.99 4.63
N ASP A 327 -14.84 -17.69 4.38
CA ASP A 327 -14.01 -16.71 5.11
C ASP A 327 -14.80 -15.73 6.00
N ALA A 328 -14.08 -14.96 6.84
CA ALA A 328 -14.66 -14.25 7.99
C ALA A 328 -14.20 -12.79 8.15
N ASN A 329 -14.91 -12.06 9.01
CA ASN A 329 -14.63 -10.68 9.43
C ASN A 329 -14.72 -9.62 8.32
N TYR A 330 -15.44 -9.90 7.23
CA TYR A 330 -15.61 -8.94 6.13
C TYR A 330 -16.20 -7.60 6.61
N SER A 331 -17.12 -7.60 7.58
CA SER A 331 -17.68 -6.37 8.19
C SER A 331 -16.66 -5.54 8.97
N PHE A 332 -15.60 -6.17 9.48
CA PHE A 332 -14.50 -5.50 10.13
C PHE A 332 -13.48 -5.02 9.09
N HIS A 333 -13.10 -5.90 8.16
CA HIS A 333 -12.11 -5.64 7.12
C HIS A 333 -12.52 -4.51 6.15
N SER A 334 -13.80 -4.43 5.76
CA SER A 334 -14.32 -3.32 4.94
C SER A 334 -14.51 -2.01 5.73
N GLY A 335 -14.66 -2.12 7.05
CA GLY A 335 -14.96 -1.02 7.95
C GLY A 335 -13.72 -0.31 8.51
N VAL A 336 -12.63 -1.05 8.65
CA VAL A 336 -11.33 -0.52 9.03
C VAL A 336 -10.76 0.36 7.93
N ARG A 337 -10.29 1.53 8.34
CA ARG A 337 -9.36 2.36 7.58
C ARG A 337 -7.96 2.10 8.11
N THR A 338 -7.00 1.90 7.21
CA THR A 338 -5.59 1.94 7.60
C THR A 338 -5.22 3.39 7.93
N VAL A 339 -4.17 3.60 8.74
CA VAL A 339 -3.72 4.96 9.09
C VAL A 339 -3.39 5.78 7.83
N ASP A 340 -2.96 5.08 6.78
CA ASP A 340 -2.64 5.62 5.45
C ASP A 340 -3.59 5.04 4.37
N ASP A 341 -4.89 5.34 4.43
CA ASP A 341 -5.86 4.95 3.39
C ASP A 341 -5.52 5.49 1.97
N ASP A 342 -4.59 6.46 1.88
CA ASP A 342 -4.06 7.04 0.64
C ASP A 342 -2.80 6.32 0.10
N VAL A 343 -2.34 5.22 0.71
CA VAL A 343 -1.24 4.40 0.14
C VAL A 343 -1.72 3.73 -1.14
N ALA A 344 -1.31 4.33 -2.27
CA ALA A 344 -1.56 3.79 -3.59
C ALA A 344 -0.95 2.38 -3.72
N MET A 345 -1.76 1.42 -4.13
CA MET A 345 -1.35 0.02 -4.31
C MET A 345 -0.49 -0.10 -5.58
N ARG A 346 0.80 0.26 -5.48
CA ARG A 346 1.74 0.31 -6.61
C ARG A 346 2.69 -0.89 -6.62
N GLN A 347 2.85 -1.55 -7.77
CA GLN A 347 3.72 -2.72 -7.95
C GLN A 347 5.19 -2.31 -8.18
N SER A 348 5.67 -1.34 -7.41
CA SER A 348 6.95 -0.65 -7.61
C SER A 348 8.12 -1.62 -7.81
N ARG A 349 8.17 -2.70 -7.03
CA ARG A 349 9.23 -3.73 -7.09
C ARG A 349 9.24 -4.53 -8.41
N ALA A 350 8.07 -4.84 -8.96
CA ALA A 350 7.97 -5.48 -10.28
C ALA A 350 8.35 -4.48 -11.39
N ARG A 351 7.79 -3.26 -11.34
CA ARG A 351 8.05 -2.20 -12.33
C ARG A 351 9.53 -1.78 -12.38
N ALA A 352 10.21 -1.75 -11.23
CA ALA A 352 11.63 -1.40 -11.10
C ALA A 352 12.59 -2.48 -11.61
N ARG A 353 12.15 -3.74 -11.77
CA ARG A 353 13.03 -4.86 -12.16
C ARG A 353 13.66 -4.65 -13.54
N PRO A 354 14.99 -4.52 -13.68
CA PRO A 354 15.61 -4.34 -14.98
C PRO A 354 15.39 -5.59 -15.86
N TYR A 355 14.89 -5.40 -17.07
CA TYR A 355 14.78 -6.48 -18.06
C TYR A 355 15.38 -6.04 -19.39
N ALA A 356 16.32 -6.85 -19.89
CA ALA A 356 16.98 -6.61 -21.17
C ALA A 356 15.98 -6.70 -22.34
N PRO A 357 16.25 -6.09 -23.51
CA PRO A 357 15.43 -6.24 -24.71
C PRO A 357 15.20 -7.71 -25.12
N ALA A 358 14.26 -7.93 -26.04
CA ALA A 358 14.09 -9.22 -26.70
C ALA A 358 15.40 -9.69 -27.36
N SER A 359 15.72 -10.97 -27.17
CA SER A 359 16.92 -11.61 -27.71
C SER A 359 16.86 -11.66 -29.23
N THR A 360 17.99 -11.39 -29.88
CA THR A 360 18.14 -11.54 -31.33
C THR A 360 18.38 -12.98 -31.78
N ASP A 361 18.55 -13.93 -30.84
CA ASP A 361 18.58 -15.37 -31.14
C ASP A 361 17.14 -15.90 -31.30
N PRO A 362 16.71 -16.30 -32.51
CA PRO A 362 15.35 -16.77 -32.77
C PRO A 362 15.02 -18.10 -32.07
N GLY A 363 16.00 -18.80 -31.50
CA GLY A 363 15.77 -19.99 -30.67
C GLY A 363 15.42 -19.69 -29.22
N THR A 364 15.46 -18.43 -28.78
CA THR A 364 15.08 -18.00 -27.43
C THR A 364 13.59 -18.25 -27.19
N THR A 365 13.21 -18.75 -26.02
CA THR A 365 11.79 -19.01 -25.68
C THR A 365 11.45 -18.30 -24.38
N TYR A 366 10.53 -17.34 -24.46
CA TYR A 366 10.01 -16.60 -23.32
C TYR A 366 8.77 -17.29 -22.76
N VAL A 367 8.72 -17.44 -21.43
CA VAL A 367 7.62 -18.12 -20.73
C VAL A 367 7.14 -17.26 -19.57
N ALA A 368 5.89 -16.81 -19.62
CA ALA A 368 5.20 -16.21 -18.47
C ALA A 368 4.46 -17.28 -17.68
N LEU A 369 4.87 -17.49 -16.43
CA LEU A 369 4.16 -18.32 -15.47
C LEU A 369 3.12 -17.45 -14.75
N THR A 370 1.84 -17.82 -14.81
CA THR A 370 0.78 -17.03 -14.17
C THR A 370 -0.06 -17.88 -13.22
N MET A 371 -0.32 -17.41 -12.01
CA MET A 371 -1.25 -18.04 -11.09
C MET A 371 -2.68 -17.57 -11.33
N VAL A 372 -3.59 -18.53 -11.47
CA VAL A 372 -4.95 -18.37 -11.96
C VAL A 372 -5.90 -19.26 -11.14
N ASP A 373 -7.21 -19.04 -11.28
CA ASP A 373 -8.27 -20.03 -10.99
C ASP A 373 -8.84 -20.07 -9.55
N SER A 374 -8.70 -18.97 -8.80
CA SER A 374 -9.57 -18.62 -7.63
C SER A 374 -9.31 -17.22 -7.05
N ASN A 375 -8.30 -16.48 -7.51
CA ASN A 375 -8.02 -15.15 -6.95
C ASN A 375 -9.04 -14.06 -7.35
N ASP A 376 -10.04 -14.39 -8.19
CA ASP A 376 -11.29 -13.62 -8.40
C ASP A 376 -12.21 -13.61 -7.16
N THR A 377 -12.10 -14.66 -6.34
CA THR A 377 -12.93 -14.97 -5.17
C THR A 377 -12.23 -14.40 -3.92
N PRO A 378 -12.76 -13.32 -3.29
CA PRO A 378 -12.11 -12.69 -2.14
C PRO A 378 -11.82 -13.65 -0.99
N ALA A 379 -12.70 -14.64 -0.77
CA ALA A 379 -12.48 -15.71 0.22
C ALA A 379 -11.13 -16.41 0.02
N TYR A 380 -10.84 -16.85 -1.20
CA TYR A 380 -9.59 -17.54 -1.51
C TYR A 380 -8.35 -16.70 -1.19
N LEU A 381 -8.43 -15.37 -1.22
CA LEU A 381 -7.30 -14.51 -0.84
C LEU A 381 -6.95 -14.67 0.66
N GLN A 382 -7.94 -14.74 1.55
CA GLN A 382 -7.76 -14.93 3.00
C GLN A 382 -7.49 -16.40 3.37
N TYR A 383 -8.17 -17.34 2.72
CA TYR A 383 -7.98 -18.78 2.91
C TYR A 383 -6.72 -19.31 2.19
N GLY A 384 -6.85 -19.61 0.89
CA GLY A 384 -5.89 -20.47 0.18
C GLY A 384 -4.67 -19.73 -0.34
N PHE A 385 -4.83 -18.49 -0.79
CA PHE A 385 -3.76 -17.73 -1.41
C PHE A 385 -2.69 -17.32 -0.39
N GLN A 386 -3.08 -16.65 0.70
CA GLN A 386 -2.12 -16.23 1.73
C GLN A 386 -1.32 -17.43 2.29
N THR A 387 -1.99 -18.55 2.60
CA THR A 387 -1.37 -19.67 3.30
C THR A 387 -0.67 -20.69 2.39
N LEU A 388 -1.25 -21.04 1.24
CA LEU A 388 -0.72 -22.08 0.36
C LEU A 388 0.20 -21.55 -0.75
N GLN A 389 0.11 -20.25 -1.07
CA GLN A 389 0.81 -19.64 -2.20
C GLN A 389 1.75 -18.53 -1.77
N TRP A 390 1.25 -17.53 -1.05
CA TRP A 390 1.99 -16.32 -0.70
C TRP A 390 3.04 -16.58 0.39
N GLY A 391 2.73 -17.48 1.33
CA GLY A 391 3.66 -17.98 2.35
C GLY A 391 4.61 -19.10 1.91
N ASP A 392 4.58 -19.57 0.66
CA ASP A 392 5.47 -20.66 0.20
C ASP A 392 6.94 -20.18 0.13
N PRO A 393 7.92 -20.87 0.77
CA PRO A 393 9.34 -20.48 0.79
C PRO A 393 10.07 -20.57 -0.57
N PHE A 394 9.37 -20.98 -1.63
CA PHE A 394 9.82 -20.89 -3.02
C PHE A 394 9.31 -19.63 -3.75
N ARG A 395 8.42 -18.81 -3.15
CA ARG A 395 8.01 -17.51 -3.72
C ARG A 395 9.23 -16.62 -3.94
N GLY A 396 9.18 -15.79 -4.98
CA GLY A 396 10.27 -14.90 -5.36
C GLY A 396 11.50 -15.58 -5.98
N ARG A 397 11.60 -16.92 -6.02
CA ARG A 397 12.72 -17.62 -6.69
C ARG A 397 12.61 -17.68 -8.22
N VAL A 398 11.41 -17.51 -8.74
CA VAL A 398 11.10 -17.44 -10.18
C VAL A 398 10.04 -16.36 -10.42
N PRO A 399 10.01 -15.71 -11.60
CA PRO A 399 8.94 -14.77 -11.95
C PRO A 399 7.59 -15.47 -12.00
N VAL A 400 6.59 -14.89 -11.32
CA VAL A 400 5.19 -15.34 -11.32
C VAL A 400 4.29 -14.12 -11.45
N SER A 401 3.29 -14.19 -12.33
CA SER A 401 2.22 -13.20 -12.38
C SER A 401 0.99 -13.71 -11.64
N TRP A 402 0.44 -12.93 -10.73
CA TRP A 402 -0.63 -13.33 -9.82
C TRP A 402 -1.94 -12.64 -10.22
N SER A 403 -2.98 -13.40 -10.57
CA SER A 403 -4.32 -12.80 -10.72
C SER A 403 -4.81 -12.28 -9.36
N MET A 404 -5.64 -11.23 -9.34
CA MET A 404 -6.19 -10.66 -8.12
C MET A 404 -7.56 -10.01 -8.35
N SER A 405 -8.50 -10.26 -7.43
CA SER A 405 -9.84 -9.66 -7.44
C SER A 405 -9.74 -8.17 -7.14
N VAL A 406 -10.18 -7.33 -8.07
CA VAL A 406 -10.12 -5.88 -7.92
C VAL A 406 -11.07 -5.36 -6.83
N SER A 407 -12.17 -6.08 -6.58
CA SER A 407 -13.12 -5.76 -5.52
C SER A 407 -12.63 -6.14 -4.11
N ALA A 408 -11.54 -6.93 -4.00
CA ALA A 408 -10.97 -7.23 -2.69
C ALA A 408 -10.33 -5.99 -2.02
N LEU A 409 -10.02 -4.92 -2.76
CA LEU A 409 -9.62 -3.63 -2.22
C LEU A 409 -10.73 -2.96 -1.37
N ASP A 410 -12.00 -3.23 -1.68
CA ASP A 410 -13.14 -2.72 -0.90
C ASP A 410 -13.48 -3.60 0.30
N LEU A 411 -13.22 -4.92 0.21
CA LEU A 411 -13.57 -5.89 1.25
C LEU A 411 -12.47 -6.11 2.30
N MET A 412 -11.20 -6.10 1.88
CA MET A 412 -10.04 -6.45 2.70
C MET A 412 -8.79 -5.63 2.32
N PRO A 413 -8.85 -4.28 2.37
CA PRO A 413 -7.76 -3.40 1.93
C PRO A 413 -6.41 -3.73 2.57
N ALA A 414 -6.37 -4.09 3.85
CA ALA A 414 -5.12 -4.46 4.52
C ALA A 414 -4.52 -5.80 4.03
N LEU A 415 -5.34 -6.78 3.64
CA LEU A 415 -4.81 -8.01 3.03
C LEU A 415 -4.15 -7.71 1.68
N ILE A 416 -4.75 -6.80 0.90
CA ILE A 416 -4.17 -6.32 -0.34
C ILE A 416 -2.88 -5.55 -0.06
N ARG A 417 -2.87 -4.61 0.91
CA ARG A 417 -1.66 -3.88 1.33
C ARG A 417 -0.52 -4.82 1.69
N HIS A 418 -0.80 -5.87 2.47
CA HIS A 418 0.16 -6.91 2.83
C HIS A 418 0.78 -7.60 1.60
N PHE A 419 -0.01 -7.93 0.57
CA PHE A 419 0.53 -8.50 -0.66
C PHE A 419 1.47 -7.53 -1.40
N TYR A 420 1.15 -6.24 -1.50
CA TYR A 420 2.03 -5.26 -2.14
C TYR A 420 3.31 -5.02 -1.33
N GLU A 421 3.18 -4.82 -0.01
CA GLU A 421 4.31 -4.58 0.91
C GLU A 421 5.27 -5.77 1.02
N THR A 422 4.81 -7.00 0.72
CA THR A 422 5.64 -8.22 0.77
C THR A 422 5.90 -8.86 -0.61
N ALA A 423 5.48 -8.22 -1.71
CA ALA A 423 5.79 -8.64 -3.07
C ALA A 423 7.30 -8.56 -3.36
N THR A 424 7.86 -9.53 -4.08
CA THR A 424 9.25 -9.44 -4.58
C THR A 424 9.26 -8.80 -5.97
N ALA A 425 10.44 -8.47 -6.50
CA ALA A 425 10.59 -8.07 -7.91
C ALA A 425 10.19 -9.17 -8.92
N ASN A 426 9.92 -10.40 -8.46
CA ASN A 426 9.42 -11.52 -9.24
C ASN A 426 7.90 -11.71 -9.13
N ASP A 427 7.20 -10.91 -8.32
CA ASP A 427 5.75 -10.98 -8.13
C ASP A 427 5.09 -9.77 -8.81
N TYR A 428 4.37 -10.01 -9.91
CA TYR A 428 3.58 -9.01 -10.65
C TYR A 428 2.10 -9.37 -10.53
N PHE A 429 1.20 -8.42 -10.26
CA PHE A 429 -0.24 -8.70 -10.16
C PHE A 429 -1.02 -8.21 -11.38
N PHE A 430 -2.12 -8.89 -11.69
CA PHE A 430 -3.04 -8.50 -12.77
C PHE A 430 -4.49 -8.77 -12.38
N ALA A 431 -5.44 -8.10 -13.03
CA ALA A 431 -6.86 -8.24 -12.69
C ALA A 431 -7.38 -9.65 -13.04
N SER A 432 -8.12 -10.25 -12.09
CA SER A 432 -8.66 -11.61 -12.24
C SER A 432 -9.93 -11.68 -13.11
N VAL A 433 -10.39 -12.90 -13.36
CA VAL A 433 -11.53 -13.18 -14.23
C VAL A 433 -12.87 -12.76 -13.63
N SER A 434 -13.78 -12.10 -14.35
CA SER A 434 -13.61 -11.43 -15.66
C SER A 434 -13.98 -9.97 -15.45
N GLY A 435 -13.07 -9.20 -14.86
CA GLY A 435 -13.26 -7.80 -14.52
C GLY A 435 -13.53 -7.56 -13.03
N LEU A 436 -14.61 -6.85 -12.70
CA LEU A 436 -14.96 -6.54 -11.29
C LEU A 436 -15.16 -7.80 -10.42
N GLY A 437 -15.55 -8.90 -11.06
CA GLY A 437 -15.59 -10.23 -10.47
C GLY A 437 -16.02 -11.26 -11.52
N TYR A 438 -16.33 -12.47 -11.08
CA TYR A 438 -16.53 -13.58 -12.01
C TYR A 438 -17.86 -13.46 -12.76
N SER A 439 -17.78 -13.30 -14.08
CA SER A 439 -18.92 -13.10 -14.99
C SER A 439 -18.59 -13.53 -16.42
N TYR A 440 -19.62 -13.83 -17.22
CA TYR A 440 -19.47 -14.23 -18.63
C TYR A 440 -19.82 -13.07 -19.57
N GLN A 441 -19.05 -11.99 -19.48
CA GLN A 441 -19.25 -10.76 -20.25
C GLN A 441 -19.16 -10.93 -21.78
N LEU A 442 -18.65 -12.08 -22.24
CA LEU A 442 -18.38 -12.39 -23.65
C LEU A 442 -19.39 -13.37 -24.27
N GLN A 443 -20.43 -13.78 -23.55
CA GLN A 443 -21.39 -14.78 -24.03
C GLN A 443 -22.53 -14.10 -24.82
N ASN A 444 -22.88 -14.63 -26.00
CA ASN A 444 -23.93 -14.20 -26.97
C ASN A 444 -23.48 -13.47 -28.26
N ILE A 445 -22.20 -13.47 -28.63
CA ILE A 445 -21.73 -12.81 -29.88
C ILE A 445 -22.14 -13.54 -31.17
N ASP A 446 -22.36 -14.86 -31.13
CA ASP A 446 -22.62 -15.67 -32.33
C ASP A 446 -24.13 -15.85 -32.69
N ASN A 447 -25.06 -15.34 -31.87
CA ASN A 447 -26.51 -15.49 -32.11
C ASN A 447 -27.16 -14.18 -32.58
N VAL A 448 -27.22 -14.00 -33.91
CA VAL A 448 -27.89 -12.87 -34.57
C VAL A 448 -29.14 -13.33 -35.31
N ASP A 449 -30.28 -12.68 -35.04
CA ASP A 449 -31.54 -12.76 -35.81
C ASP A 449 -32.01 -11.31 -36.13
N PRO A 450 -32.86 -11.03 -37.16
CA PRO A 450 -32.94 -9.69 -37.76
C PRO A 450 -33.99 -8.66 -37.26
N ASP A 451 -34.94 -9.01 -36.39
CA ASP A 451 -36.21 -8.24 -36.24
C ASP A 451 -36.36 -7.29 -35.01
N GLY A 452 -35.33 -7.10 -34.17
CA GLY A 452 -35.17 -5.82 -33.43
C GLY A 452 -35.54 -5.77 -31.94
N ILE A 453 -35.57 -6.88 -31.20
CA ILE A 453 -35.87 -6.90 -29.74
C ILE A 453 -34.84 -7.79 -28.99
N PRO A 454 -34.41 -7.44 -27.74
CA PRO A 454 -33.44 -8.24 -26.99
C PRO A 454 -33.97 -9.61 -26.55
N ALA A 455 -33.13 -10.63 -26.61
CA ALA A 455 -33.47 -12.01 -26.23
C ALA A 455 -32.72 -12.46 -24.95
N PRO A 456 -33.41 -13.03 -23.94
CA PRO A 456 -32.77 -13.78 -22.86
C PRO A 456 -32.41 -15.20 -23.34
N PHE A 457 -31.30 -15.75 -22.85
CA PHE A 457 -30.87 -17.10 -23.23
C PHE A 457 -31.59 -18.19 -22.42
N CYS A 458 -31.84 -19.34 -23.04
CA CYS A 458 -32.41 -20.51 -22.38
C CYS A 458 -31.32 -21.56 -22.05
N GLY A 459 -31.39 -22.10 -20.85
CA GLY A 459 -30.29 -22.79 -20.17
C GLY A 459 -29.58 -23.94 -20.88
N TYR A 460 -28.30 -24.11 -20.52
CA TYR A 460 -27.55 -25.34 -20.76
C TYR A 460 -27.96 -26.41 -19.73
N GLY A 461 -28.67 -27.43 -20.19
CA GLY A 461 -28.77 -28.70 -19.49
C GLY A 461 -27.82 -29.71 -20.11
N TYR A 462 -27.07 -30.44 -19.29
CA TYR A 462 -26.57 -31.74 -19.74
C TYR A 462 -27.69 -32.79 -19.54
N GLU A 463 -28.08 -33.35 -20.68
CA GLU A 463 -28.78 -34.62 -20.94
C GLU A 463 -30.05 -34.97 -20.13
N ALA A 464 -31.21 -34.87 -20.81
CA ALA A 464 -31.98 -36.04 -21.26
C ALA A 464 -33.33 -35.62 -21.90
N GLY A 465 -33.40 -35.62 -23.23
CA GLY A 465 -34.62 -35.71 -24.05
C GLY A 465 -35.91 -35.00 -23.57
N GLY A 466 -35.98 -33.68 -23.68
CA GLY A 466 -37.22 -32.93 -23.49
C GLY A 466 -37.11 -31.46 -23.90
N ALA A 467 -37.63 -31.10 -25.07
CA ALA A 467 -37.65 -29.71 -25.52
C ALA A 467 -38.74 -28.92 -24.79
N LEU A 468 -38.34 -28.00 -23.92
CA LEU A 468 -39.17 -26.85 -23.56
C LEU A 468 -38.98 -25.80 -24.65
N GLU A 469 -40.04 -25.53 -25.41
CA GLU A 469 -40.04 -24.53 -26.48
C GLU A 469 -39.80 -23.14 -25.89
N CYS A 470 -38.63 -22.55 -26.13
CA CYS A 470 -38.40 -21.14 -25.81
C CYS A 470 -39.02 -20.26 -26.91
N PRO A 471 -39.94 -19.36 -26.57
CA PRO A 471 -40.48 -18.40 -27.52
C PRO A 471 -39.52 -17.22 -27.69
N TYR A 472 -39.57 -16.63 -28.88
CA TYR A 472 -38.91 -15.39 -29.32
C TYR A 472 -37.49 -15.49 -29.89
N SER A 473 -37.35 -14.84 -31.05
CA SER A 473 -36.12 -14.60 -31.80
C SER A 473 -35.73 -13.11 -31.67
N ALA A 474 -34.62 -12.68 -32.28
CA ALA A 474 -33.84 -11.52 -31.80
C ALA A 474 -33.77 -10.32 -32.77
N ALA A 475 -33.23 -9.19 -32.29
CA ALA A 475 -32.03 -8.59 -32.91
C ALA A 475 -31.29 -7.59 -32.03
N SER A 476 -30.15 -7.12 -32.59
CA SER A 476 -29.46 -5.85 -32.34
C SER A 476 -28.98 -5.57 -30.91
N HIS A 477 -27.77 -6.03 -30.61
CA HIS A 477 -26.94 -5.44 -29.55
C HIS A 477 -26.00 -4.38 -30.13
N SER A 478 -26.51 -3.16 -30.33
CA SER A 478 -25.66 -1.97 -30.35
C SER A 478 -25.46 -1.51 -28.90
N GLN A 479 -24.23 -1.60 -28.39
CA GLN A 479 -23.78 -1.01 -27.11
C GLN A 479 -24.74 -1.24 -25.92
N SER A 480 -24.56 -2.31 -25.14
CA SER A 480 -25.17 -2.34 -23.80
C SER A 480 -24.42 -1.37 -22.88
N PRO A 481 -25.07 -0.33 -22.31
CA PRO A 481 -24.40 0.60 -21.39
C PRO A 481 -23.83 -0.11 -20.15
N VAL A 482 -24.37 -1.29 -19.81
CA VAL A 482 -23.91 -2.13 -18.71
C VAL A 482 -22.47 -2.60 -18.92
N PHE A 483 -22.08 -3.06 -20.11
CA PHE A 483 -20.69 -3.52 -20.31
C PHE A 483 -19.70 -2.34 -20.33
N ALA A 484 -20.09 -1.21 -20.92
CA ALA A 484 -19.26 0.01 -20.89
C ALA A 484 -19.06 0.55 -19.47
N ASP A 485 -20.11 0.57 -18.64
CA ASP A 485 -20.02 0.93 -17.21
C ASP A 485 -19.18 -0.09 -16.42
N ASN A 486 -19.31 -1.39 -16.68
CA ASN A 486 -18.48 -2.41 -16.02
C ASN A 486 -16.99 -2.22 -16.34
N ALA A 487 -16.67 -2.01 -17.63
CA ALA A 487 -15.31 -1.75 -18.08
C ALA A 487 -14.77 -0.44 -17.48
N ALA A 488 -15.54 0.66 -17.49
CA ALA A 488 -15.09 1.92 -16.89
C ALA A 488 -14.80 1.78 -15.38
N LYS A 489 -15.65 1.07 -14.63
CA LYS A 489 -15.44 0.77 -13.20
C LYS A 489 -14.22 -0.13 -12.97
N LEU A 490 -14.02 -1.15 -13.82
CA LEU A 490 -12.83 -1.99 -13.80
C LEU A 490 -11.56 -1.18 -14.06
N ASN A 491 -11.58 -0.28 -15.04
CA ASN A 491 -10.46 0.61 -15.38
C ASN A 491 -10.06 1.50 -14.20
N VAL A 492 -11.03 1.98 -13.41
CA VAL A 492 -10.76 2.73 -12.16
C VAL A 492 -10.08 1.83 -11.11
N ARG A 493 -10.56 0.61 -10.84
CA ARG A 493 -9.84 -0.27 -9.87
C ARG A 493 -8.49 -0.75 -10.37
N MET A 494 -8.36 -1.03 -11.65
CA MET A 494 -7.08 -1.32 -12.27
C MET A 494 -6.10 -0.15 -12.09
N HIS A 495 -6.58 1.09 -12.20
CA HIS A 495 -5.81 2.29 -11.86
C HIS A 495 -5.39 2.36 -10.38
N ASP A 496 -6.35 2.17 -9.46
CA ASP A 496 -6.11 2.23 -8.01
C ASP A 496 -5.11 1.14 -7.53
N MET A 497 -5.06 0.02 -8.25
CA MET A 497 -4.25 -1.17 -7.94
C MET A 497 -3.02 -1.36 -8.85
N ASP A 498 -2.65 -0.38 -9.68
CA ASP A 498 -1.49 -0.47 -10.59
C ASP A 498 -1.49 -1.71 -11.51
N LEU A 499 -2.69 -2.13 -11.94
CA LEU A 499 -2.91 -3.27 -12.83
C LEU A 499 -3.06 -2.77 -14.27
N ASP A 500 -2.22 -3.26 -15.17
CA ASP A 500 -2.29 -2.99 -16.61
C ASP A 500 -2.57 -4.24 -17.46
N ALA A 501 -2.59 -5.40 -16.80
CA ALA A 501 -3.06 -6.65 -17.38
C ALA A 501 -4.37 -7.10 -16.73
N THR A 502 -5.20 -7.80 -17.51
CA THR A 502 -6.39 -8.53 -17.01
C THR A 502 -6.53 -9.87 -17.72
N ALA A 503 -7.41 -10.73 -17.22
CA ALA A 503 -7.80 -11.96 -17.89
C ALA A 503 -9.32 -12.11 -18.01
N PHE A 504 -9.75 -12.79 -19.07
CA PHE A 504 -11.15 -13.10 -19.32
C PHE A 504 -11.35 -14.61 -19.48
N TYR A 505 -12.45 -15.11 -18.90
CA TYR A 505 -12.84 -16.51 -18.95
C TYR A 505 -14.00 -16.74 -19.95
N PRO A 506 -13.72 -17.28 -21.15
CA PRO A 506 -14.76 -17.56 -22.15
C PRO A 506 -15.38 -18.96 -21.99
N ILE A 507 -16.71 -19.04 -21.82
CA ILE A 507 -17.44 -20.32 -21.93
C ILE A 507 -17.95 -20.53 -23.36
N ASN A 508 -17.10 -21.15 -24.18
CA ASN A 508 -17.42 -22.16 -25.23
C ASN A 508 -16.25 -22.31 -26.20
N GLY A 509 -16.10 -23.48 -26.82
CA GLY A 509 -15.01 -23.78 -27.76
C GLY A 509 -15.05 -23.05 -29.12
N SER A 510 -15.91 -22.04 -29.31
CA SER A 510 -16.02 -21.29 -30.57
C SER A 510 -14.95 -20.20 -30.75
N TRP A 511 -14.17 -19.87 -29.72
CA TRP A 511 -13.05 -18.91 -29.77
C TRP A 511 -11.78 -19.48 -30.45
N THR A 512 -11.94 -20.08 -31.63
CA THR A 512 -10.86 -20.12 -32.62
C THR A 512 -10.57 -18.69 -33.06
N SER A 513 -9.30 -18.31 -33.12
CA SER A 513 -8.89 -16.94 -33.48
C SER A 513 -9.53 -16.49 -34.79
N GLY A 514 -10.13 -15.31 -34.79
CA GLY A 514 -10.80 -14.78 -35.96
C GLY A 514 -11.32 -13.37 -35.73
N ALA A 515 -11.59 -12.66 -36.83
CA ALA A 515 -11.89 -11.24 -36.84
C ALA A 515 -13.04 -10.84 -35.88
N ASN A 516 -14.03 -11.70 -35.66
CA ASN A 516 -15.17 -11.41 -34.77
C ASN A 516 -14.75 -11.24 -33.30
N PHE A 517 -13.77 -12.01 -32.81
CA PHE A 517 -13.30 -11.92 -31.41
C PHE A 517 -12.47 -10.67 -31.18
N GLU A 518 -11.48 -10.44 -32.04
CA GLU A 518 -10.62 -9.27 -31.99
C GLU A 518 -11.45 -7.98 -32.18
N HIS A 519 -12.44 -8.00 -33.08
CA HIS A 519 -13.38 -6.89 -33.27
C HIS A 519 -14.27 -6.66 -32.05
N PHE A 520 -14.80 -7.71 -31.39
CA PHE A 520 -15.57 -7.53 -30.16
C PHE A 520 -14.70 -6.91 -29.04
N ILE A 521 -13.48 -7.41 -28.83
CA ILE A 521 -12.55 -6.83 -27.86
C ILE A 521 -12.32 -5.34 -28.19
N ALA A 522 -12.00 -5.02 -29.45
CA ALA A 522 -11.72 -3.67 -29.91
C ALA A 522 -12.90 -2.69 -29.73
N GLU A 523 -14.12 -3.12 -30.01
CA GLU A 523 -15.30 -2.24 -30.04
C GLU A 523 -16.08 -2.21 -28.72
N GLN A 524 -16.01 -3.25 -27.89
CA GLN A 524 -16.87 -3.39 -26.70
C GLN A 524 -16.09 -3.40 -25.37
N ILE A 525 -14.83 -3.82 -25.36
CA ILE A 525 -14.02 -3.93 -24.13
C ILE A 525 -13.02 -2.78 -24.03
N LEU A 526 -12.15 -2.63 -25.04
CA LEU A 526 -11.06 -1.64 -25.02
C LEU A 526 -11.52 -0.17 -24.84
N PRO A 527 -12.68 0.28 -25.36
CA PRO A 527 -13.11 1.66 -25.16
C PRO A 527 -13.38 2.02 -23.69
N GLY A 528 -13.66 1.03 -22.83
CA GLY A 528 -13.81 1.21 -21.39
C GLY A 528 -12.55 0.90 -20.57
N LEU A 529 -11.54 0.24 -21.16
CA LEU A 529 -10.29 -0.18 -20.49
C LEU A 529 -9.06 0.55 -21.06
N SER A 530 -9.07 1.88 -20.98
CA SER A 530 -8.03 2.74 -21.56
C SER A 530 -6.63 2.56 -20.96
N HIS A 531 -6.51 2.03 -19.73
CA HIS A 531 -5.21 1.77 -19.08
C HIS A 531 -4.65 0.36 -19.33
N MET A 532 -5.39 -0.53 -19.99
CA MET A 532 -4.98 -1.92 -20.17
C MET A 532 -3.96 -2.08 -21.31
N THR A 533 -2.76 -2.55 -20.96
CA THR A 533 -1.71 -2.92 -21.93
C THR A 533 -1.89 -4.34 -22.43
N THR A 534 -2.34 -5.26 -21.58
CA THR A 534 -2.27 -6.72 -21.81
C THR A 534 -3.57 -7.44 -21.45
N MET A 535 -4.00 -8.36 -22.31
CA MET A 535 -5.18 -9.19 -22.09
C MET A 535 -4.80 -10.68 -22.24
N ALA A 536 -4.92 -11.44 -21.16
CA ALA A 536 -4.74 -12.89 -21.16
C ALA A 536 -6.06 -13.61 -21.49
N VAL A 537 -6.03 -14.51 -22.47
CA VAL A 537 -7.24 -15.16 -23.01
C VAL A 537 -7.06 -16.64 -23.33
N GLY A 538 -8.17 -17.32 -23.60
CA GLY A 538 -8.19 -18.73 -24.01
C GLY A 538 -8.16 -19.73 -22.86
N TRP A 539 -8.36 -19.29 -21.61
CA TRP A 539 -8.53 -20.20 -20.48
C TRP A 539 -9.76 -21.09 -20.69
N SER A 540 -9.62 -22.38 -20.35
CA SER A 540 -10.56 -23.47 -20.69
C SER A 540 -10.76 -23.79 -22.17
N SER A 541 -10.09 -23.09 -23.10
CA SER A 541 -10.17 -23.47 -24.52
C SER A 541 -9.59 -24.86 -24.75
N MET A 542 -10.23 -25.66 -25.61
CA MET A 542 -9.78 -27.05 -25.85
C MET A 542 -8.51 -27.13 -26.70
N ASN A 543 -8.20 -26.07 -27.46
CA ASN A 543 -7.18 -26.07 -28.51
C ASN A 543 -5.91 -25.27 -28.17
N GLY A 544 -5.92 -24.46 -27.09
CA GLY A 544 -4.80 -23.66 -26.61
C GLY A 544 -4.21 -22.67 -27.61
N ILE A 545 -3.06 -22.10 -27.25
CA ILE A 545 -2.16 -21.45 -28.21
C ILE A 545 -1.70 -22.50 -29.23
N ASN A 546 -1.77 -22.16 -30.51
CA ASN A 546 -1.40 -23.05 -31.61
C ASN A 546 -1.11 -22.21 -32.88
N ALA A 547 -0.90 -22.87 -34.02
CA ALA A 547 -0.55 -22.20 -35.27
C ALA A 547 -1.64 -21.29 -35.87
N THR A 548 -2.91 -21.37 -35.43
CA THR A 548 -3.95 -20.40 -35.80
C THR A 548 -4.12 -19.33 -34.72
N ASN A 549 -4.18 -19.72 -33.44
CA ASN A 549 -4.41 -18.83 -32.31
C ASN A 549 -3.09 -18.31 -31.72
N ALA A 550 -2.37 -17.45 -32.44
CA ALA A 550 -1.11 -16.84 -31.97
C ALA A 550 -1.32 -15.56 -31.13
N ASN A 551 -0.29 -15.10 -30.44
CA ASN A 551 -0.30 -13.77 -29.80
C ASN A 551 -0.48 -12.68 -30.86
N THR A 552 -1.32 -11.68 -30.58
CA THR A 552 -1.79 -10.68 -31.55
C THR A 552 -1.98 -9.30 -30.89
N LEU A 553 -2.16 -8.25 -31.68
CA LEU A 553 -2.49 -6.90 -31.20
C LEU A 553 -3.95 -6.60 -31.54
N VAL A 554 -4.74 -6.26 -30.53
CA VAL A 554 -6.07 -5.68 -30.71
C VAL A 554 -5.98 -4.20 -30.37
N GLY A 555 -6.00 -3.34 -31.40
CA GLY A 555 -5.68 -1.92 -31.24
C GLY A 555 -4.25 -1.74 -30.73
N ALA A 556 -4.11 -1.23 -29.49
CA ALA A 556 -2.82 -1.07 -28.81
C ALA A 556 -2.58 -2.12 -27.70
N THR A 557 -3.50 -3.06 -27.49
CA THR A 557 -3.45 -4.06 -26.41
C THR A 557 -2.87 -5.38 -26.93
N GLY A 558 -1.93 -5.96 -26.18
CA GLY A 558 -1.35 -7.28 -26.43
C GLY A 558 -2.31 -8.38 -25.99
N LEU A 559 -2.72 -9.24 -26.92
CA LEU A 559 -3.62 -10.37 -26.67
C LEU A 559 -2.80 -11.66 -26.63
N HIS A 560 -2.69 -12.27 -25.44
CA HIS A 560 -1.88 -13.46 -25.21
C HIS A 560 -2.76 -14.69 -24.98
N HIS A 561 -2.59 -15.69 -25.85
CA HIS A 561 -3.33 -16.95 -25.74
C HIS A 561 -2.63 -17.92 -24.79
N ALA A 562 -3.39 -18.45 -23.85
CA ALA A 562 -2.91 -19.44 -22.90
C ALA A 562 -2.64 -20.81 -23.55
N LEU A 563 -1.70 -21.54 -22.96
CA LEU A 563 -1.21 -22.84 -23.41
C LEU A 563 -2.23 -24.02 -23.30
N THR A 564 -3.44 -23.82 -22.78
CA THR A 564 -4.38 -24.91 -22.45
C THR A 564 -4.87 -25.70 -23.67
N ASN A 565 -4.29 -26.88 -23.93
CA ASN A 565 -4.83 -27.88 -24.85
C ASN A 565 -5.51 -28.98 -24.02
N THR A 566 -6.84 -29.11 -24.10
CA THR A 566 -7.62 -30.10 -23.32
C THR A 566 -8.10 -31.27 -24.17
N ASN A 567 -7.63 -31.42 -25.40
CA ASN A 567 -7.99 -32.53 -26.29
C ASN A 567 -7.30 -33.86 -25.90
N ASP A 568 -6.40 -33.85 -24.91
CA ASP A 568 -5.68 -35.05 -24.47
C ASP A 568 -6.36 -35.69 -23.26
N GLU A 569 -7.18 -36.72 -23.52
CA GLU A 569 -7.85 -37.54 -22.49
C GLU A 569 -6.88 -38.18 -21.47
N SER A 570 -5.56 -38.17 -21.73
CA SER A 570 -4.55 -38.74 -20.82
C SER A 570 -4.20 -37.87 -19.62
N ILE A 571 -4.53 -36.57 -19.63
CA ILE A 571 -4.73 -35.80 -18.38
C ILE A 571 -6.19 -35.35 -18.38
N PRO A 572 -7.07 -36.03 -17.63
CA PRO A 572 -8.49 -35.77 -17.72
C PRO A 572 -8.79 -34.32 -17.37
N PHE A 573 -9.74 -33.73 -18.09
CA PHE A 573 -10.53 -32.62 -17.58
C PHE A 573 -11.07 -33.07 -16.21
N ILE A 574 -10.57 -32.47 -15.12
CA ILE A 574 -10.81 -33.00 -13.75
C ILE A 574 -12.21 -32.59 -13.27
N ALA A 575 -13.23 -33.10 -13.94
CA ALA A 575 -14.62 -33.11 -13.51
C ALA A 575 -14.95 -34.32 -12.61
N GLY A 576 -13.93 -35.15 -12.29
CA GLY A 576 -14.08 -36.42 -11.56
C GLY A 576 -13.25 -36.55 -10.26
N LEU A 577 -12.66 -35.46 -9.76
CA LEU A 577 -12.10 -35.43 -8.40
C LEU A 577 -12.73 -34.25 -7.66
N GLY A 578 -13.63 -34.57 -6.73
CA GLY A 578 -14.29 -33.56 -5.91
C GLY A 578 -13.32 -32.85 -4.96
N SER A 579 -13.69 -31.62 -4.61
CA SER A 579 -13.42 -30.91 -3.36
C SER A 579 -12.06 -31.18 -2.65
N PHE A 580 -11.18 -30.18 -2.73
CA PHE A 580 -9.97 -29.99 -1.90
C PHE A 580 -8.84 -31.02 -2.09
N GLY A 581 -7.79 -30.62 -2.82
CA GLY A 581 -6.57 -31.41 -2.88
C GLY A 581 -5.44 -30.84 -3.73
N TYR A 582 -4.64 -29.94 -3.15
CA TYR A 582 -3.30 -29.55 -3.64
C TYR A 582 -2.31 -30.75 -3.73
N HIS A 583 -2.73 -31.93 -3.24
CA HIS A 583 -1.94 -33.14 -3.03
C HIS A 583 -2.43 -34.39 -3.78
N SER A 584 -3.52 -34.33 -4.56
CA SER A 584 -4.07 -35.53 -5.22
C SER A 584 -3.31 -35.96 -6.48
N LEU A 585 -2.62 -35.03 -7.14
CA LEU A 585 -1.66 -35.30 -8.21
C LEU A 585 -0.23 -35.33 -7.66
N PRO A 586 0.57 -36.37 -7.94
CA PRO A 586 2.01 -36.36 -7.69
C PRO A 586 2.68 -35.12 -8.31
N ASP A 587 3.64 -34.53 -7.59
CA ASP A 587 4.34 -33.32 -8.03
C ASP A 587 4.97 -33.49 -9.42
N ASP A 588 5.62 -34.64 -9.64
CA ASP A 588 6.24 -34.96 -10.92
C ASP A 588 5.25 -34.96 -12.09
N ASP A 589 4.01 -35.42 -11.91
CA ASP A 589 3.04 -35.50 -13.01
C ASP A 589 2.60 -34.09 -13.47
N ALA A 590 2.28 -33.21 -12.51
CA ALA A 590 1.94 -31.81 -12.80
C ALA A 590 3.13 -31.06 -13.42
N VAL A 591 4.32 -31.18 -12.81
CA VAL A 591 5.53 -30.53 -13.30
C VAL A 591 5.93 -31.04 -14.69
N ASN A 592 5.92 -32.36 -14.92
CA ASN A 592 6.31 -32.95 -16.20
C ASN A 592 5.31 -32.63 -17.31
N TRP A 593 4.00 -32.53 -17.01
CA TRP A 593 3.01 -32.08 -17.99
C TRP A 593 3.28 -30.64 -18.42
N MET A 594 3.44 -29.69 -17.48
CA MET A 594 3.70 -28.28 -17.81
C MET A 594 4.98 -28.12 -18.63
N VAL A 595 6.05 -28.83 -18.25
CA VAL A 595 7.31 -28.88 -19.03
C VAL A 595 7.06 -29.42 -20.44
N GLY A 596 6.31 -30.52 -20.59
CA GLY A 596 6.01 -31.13 -21.89
C GLY A 596 5.16 -30.24 -22.80
N GLN A 597 4.19 -29.50 -22.26
CA GLN A 597 3.40 -28.55 -23.04
C GLN A 597 4.22 -27.35 -23.50
N ILE A 598 5.05 -26.77 -22.62
CA ILE A 598 5.95 -25.65 -22.99
C ILE A 598 6.93 -26.08 -24.09
N GLU A 599 7.45 -27.30 -24.02
CA GLU A 599 8.29 -27.89 -25.07
C GLU A 599 7.54 -28.13 -26.38
N ALA A 600 6.30 -28.66 -26.32
CA ALA A 600 5.49 -28.89 -27.51
C ALA A 600 5.24 -27.58 -28.28
N GLN A 601 4.95 -26.48 -27.56
CA GLN A 601 4.78 -25.16 -28.16
C GLN A 601 6.08 -24.62 -28.78
N ARG A 602 7.21 -24.74 -28.09
CA ARG A 602 8.52 -24.39 -28.65
C ARG A 602 8.87 -25.21 -29.90
N LEU A 603 8.58 -26.51 -29.91
CA LEU A 603 8.78 -27.38 -31.07
C LEU A 603 7.82 -27.04 -32.23
N ALA A 604 6.65 -26.49 -31.93
CA ALA A 604 5.72 -25.89 -32.89
C ALA A 604 6.10 -24.45 -33.30
N ASN A 605 7.32 -24.00 -33.00
CA ASN A 605 7.86 -22.66 -33.31
C ASN A 605 7.07 -21.51 -32.63
N GLN A 606 6.49 -21.76 -31.45
CA GLN A 606 5.92 -20.72 -30.58
C GLN A 606 6.93 -20.36 -29.48
N HIS A 607 7.39 -19.10 -29.50
CA HIS A 607 8.50 -18.63 -28.67
C HIS A 607 8.10 -17.64 -27.56
N PHE A 608 6.81 -17.29 -27.47
CA PHE A 608 6.24 -16.41 -26.45
C PHE A 608 5.03 -17.10 -25.82
N ILE A 609 5.27 -17.80 -24.72
CA ILE A 609 4.33 -18.78 -24.16
C ILE A 609 3.72 -18.23 -22.86
N HIS A 610 2.39 -18.12 -22.84
CA HIS A 610 1.63 -17.88 -21.61
C HIS A 610 1.23 -19.23 -20.98
N ALA A 611 1.79 -19.54 -19.82
CA ALA A 611 1.63 -20.81 -19.12
C ALA A 611 0.91 -20.61 -17.76
N PRO A 612 -0.43 -20.67 -17.72
CA PRO A 612 -1.18 -20.53 -16.48
C PRO A 612 -1.12 -21.80 -15.62
N GLY A 613 -0.90 -21.64 -14.32
CA GLY A 613 -1.10 -22.65 -13.30
C GLY A 613 -2.37 -22.38 -12.51
N ILE A 614 -3.22 -23.40 -12.41
CA ILE A 614 -4.39 -23.43 -11.52
C ILE A 614 -3.90 -23.47 -10.07
N SER A 615 -4.34 -22.53 -9.22
CA SER A 615 -3.86 -22.37 -7.84
C SER A 615 -4.13 -23.58 -6.94
N TRP A 616 -5.14 -24.39 -7.25
CA TRP A 616 -5.41 -25.68 -6.58
C TRP A 616 -4.43 -26.80 -6.97
N LYS A 617 -3.56 -26.59 -7.96
CA LYS A 617 -2.64 -27.60 -8.53
C LYS A 617 -1.20 -27.10 -8.71
N TYR A 618 -0.96 -25.80 -8.71
CA TYR A 618 0.36 -25.19 -8.87
C TYR A 618 0.60 -24.16 -7.78
N GLY A 619 1.86 -23.97 -7.45
CA GLY A 619 2.37 -22.97 -6.53
C GLY A 619 3.87 -22.76 -6.71
N PRO A 620 4.49 -21.83 -5.98
CA PRO A 620 5.87 -21.42 -6.20
C PRO A 620 6.87 -22.58 -6.27
N ARG A 621 6.72 -23.60 -5.43
CA ARG A 621 7.56 -24.81 -5.51
C ARG A 621 7.44 -25.57 -6.84
N ARG A 622 6.22 -25.88 -7.30
CA ARG A 622 5.99 -26.59 -8.58
C ARG A 622 6.46 -25.74 -9.77
N PHE A 623 6.24 -24.42 -9.74
CA PHE A 623 6.79 -23.51 -10.75
C PHE A 623 8.32 -23.46 -10.74
N TYR A 624 8.96 -23.41 -9.58
CA TYR A 624 10.41 -23.50 -9.46
C TYR A 624 10.94 -24.79 -10.09
N GLU A 625 10.32 -25.95 -9.82
CA GLU A 625 10.69 -27.24 -10.41
C GLU A 625 10.53 -27.27 -11.95
N VAL A 626 9.44 -26.69 -12.50
CA VAL A 626 9.25 -26.50 -13.96
C VAL A 626 10.40 -25.68 -14.55
N VAL A 627 10.77 -24.56 -13.92
CA VAL A 627 11.88 -23.71 -14.36
C VAL A 627 13.22 -24.46 -14.34
N GLN A 628 13.52 -25.22 -13.29
CA GLN A 628 14.77 -26.01 -13.22
C GLN A 628 14.80 -27.08 -14.31
N LYS A 629 13.71 -27.84 -14.50
CA LYS A 629 13.64 -28.91 -15.52
C LYS A 629 13.77 -28.37 -16.95
N LEU A 630 13.26 -27.18 -17.26
CA LEU A 630 13.42 -26.55 -18.57
C LEU A 630 14.83 -25.98 -18.77
N ARG A 631 15.37 -25.24 -17.79
CA ARG A 631 16.75 -24.70 -17.86
C ARG A 631 17.81 -25.81 -17.98
N ALA A 632 17.60 -26.95 -17.36
CA ALA A 632 18.49 -28.12 -17.49
C ALA A 632 18.49 -28.72 -18.91
N ARG A 633 17.46 -28.46 -19.74
CA ARG A 633 17.37 -28.92 -21.13
C ARG A 633 17.86 -27.89 -22.14
N SER A 634 17.72 -26.60 -21.85
CA SER A 634 18.29 -25.51 -22.65
C SER A 634 18.40 -24.21 -21.85
N ASP A 635 19.53 -23.54 -22.04
CA ASP A 635 19.80 -22.15 -21.64
C ASP A 635 18.91 -21.11 -22.34
N LYS A 636 18.25 -21.48 -23.45
CA LYS A 636 17.38 -20.60 -24.25
C LYS A 636 16.01 -20.29 -23.62
N TYR A 637 15.66 -20.90 -22.48
CA TYR A 637 14.41 -20.60 -21.77
C TYR A 637 14.57 -19.41 -20.82
N VAL A 638 13.83 -18.33 -21.09
CA VAL A 638 13.80 -17.12 -20.27
C VAL A 638 12.42 -17.00 -19.63
N PHE A 639 12.38 -17.09 -18.31
CA PHE A 639 11.16 -16.93 -17.53
C PHE A 639 10.95 -15.47 -17.18
N VAL A 640 9.71 -15.02 -17.31
CA VAL A 640 9.32 -13.60 -17.28
C VAL A 640 7.98 -13.43 -16.58
N THR A 641 7.67 -12.20 -16.16
CA THR A 641 6.29 -11.81 -15.81
C THR A 641 5.44 -11.57 -17.07
N LEU A 642 4.13 -11.39 -16.92
CA LEU A 642 3.20 -11.25 -18.05
C LEU A 642 3.40 -9.93 -18.82
N ASP A 643 3.68 -8.83 -18.13
CA ASP A 643 4.08 -7.55 -18.72
C ASP A 643 5.42 -7.65 -19.48
N GLU A 644 6.40 -8.36 -18.91
CA GLU A 644 7.67 -8.68 -19.55
C GLU A 644 7.48 -9.51 -20.82
N LEU A 645 6.50 -10.42 -20.86
CA LEU A 645 6.18 -11.23 -22.04
C LEU A 645 5.62 -10.37 -23.17
N ASP A 646 4.61 -9.53 -22.88
CA ASP A 646 4.01 -8.61 -23.87
C ASP A 646 5.07 -7.64 -24.42
N ALA A 647 5.82 -6.99 -23.53
CA ALA A 647 6.88 -6.05 -23.91
C ALA A 647 7.91 -6.67 -24.87
N ARG A 648 8.39 -7.89 -24.57
CA ARG A 648 9.36 -8.60 -25.40
C ARG A 648 8.74 -9.13 -26.70
N TRP A 649 7.48 -9.55 -26.66
CA TRP A 649 6.76 -9.98 -27.86
C TRP A 649 6.60 -8.82 -28.84
N ARG A 650 6.18 -7.64 -28.35
CA ARG A 650 6.12 -6.40 -29.15
C ARG A 650 7.47 -5.96 -29.69
N GLN A 651 8.56 -6.11 -28.92
CA GLN A 651 9.91 -5.88 -29.44
C GLN A 651 10.30 -6.84 -30.57
N SER A 652 9.84 -8.09 -30.52
CA SER A 652 10.12 -9.08 -31.58
C SER A 652 9.37 -8.80 -32.88
N THR A 653 8.17 -8.20 -32.81
CA THR A 653 7.36 -7.82 -33.98
C THR A 653 7.67 -6.40 -34.47
N ASN A 654 8.08 -5.50 -33.57
CA ASN A 654 8.53 -4.14 -33.85
C ASN A 654 9.80 -3.82 -33.02
N PRO A 655 11.01 -3.93 -33.60
CA PRO A 655 12.26 -3.64 -32.89
C PRO A 655 12.41 -2.22 -32.34
N ASN A 656 11.58 -1.27 -32.79
CA ASN A 656 11.55 0.11 -32.29
C ASN A 656 10.53 0.29 -31.14
N TYR A 657 9.83 -0.75 -30.71
CA TYR A 657 8.92 -0.69 -29.57
C TYR A 657 9.72 -0.51 -28.27
N ILE A 658 9.54 0.64 -27.63
CA ILE A 658 10.03 0.93 -26.29
C ILE A 658 8.91 0.53 -25.32
N PRO A 659 9.15 -0.43 -24.40
CA PRO A 659 8.14 -0.84 -23.43
C PRO A 659 7.76 0.33 -22.53
N ASN A 660 6.51 0.76 -22.62
CA ASN A 660 5.97 1.72 -21.69
C ASN A 660 5.62 1.00 -20.39
N ARG A 661 6.58 0.97 -19.45
CA ARG A 661 6.38 0.42 -18.09
C ARG A 661 5.54 1.32 -17.19
N ASP A 662 5.17 2.49 -17.69
CA ASP A 662 4.20 3.40 -17.10
C ASP A 662 2.86 3.25 -17.84
N PRO A 663 1.98 2.31 -17.43
CA PRO A 663 0.71 2.05 -18.11
C PRO A 663 -0.25 3.25 -18.10
N TRP A 664 0.05 4.33 -17.36
CA TRP A 664 -0.68 5.59 -17.37
C TRP A 664 -0.42 6.43 -18.63
N GLY A 665 0.35 5.89 -19.59
CA GLY A 665 0.36 6.32 -20.99
C GLY A 665 1.44 7.33 -21.35
N TYR A 666 2.39 7.59 -20.46
CA TYR A 666 3.35 8.69 -20.63
C TYR A 666 4.57 8.40 -21.51
N SER A 667 4.76 7.17 -22.04
CA SER A 667 5.80 6.88 -23.05
C SER A 667 5.30 6.25 -24.36
N ALA A 668 4.37 6.93 -25.05
CA ALA A 668 4.22 6.79 -26.50
C ALA A 668 4.93 7.95 -27.20
N THR A 669 6.25 7.82 -27.47
CA THR A 669 7.03 8.86 -28.19
C THR A 669 6.38 9.15 -29.55
N PRO A 670 5.75 10.32 -29.75
CA PRO A 670 4.94 10.51 -30.94
C PRO A 670 5.83 11.02 -32.09
N GLN A 671 5.58 10.57 -33.31
CA GLN A 671 6.45 10.85 -34.47
C GLN A 671 6.73 12.35 -34.74
N TRP A 672 5.90 13.26 -34.22
CA TRP A 672 6.08 14.71 -34.35
C TRP A 672 7.11 15.31 -33.39
N CYS A 673 7.55 14.58 -32.35
CA CYS A 673 8.59 14.97 -31.41
C CYS A 673 9.74 13.94 -31.40
N SER A 674 10.38 13.76 -32.56
CA SER A 674 11.29 12.65 -32.84
C SER A 674 12.66 13.06 -33.40
N ARG A 675 12.98 14.36 -33.41
CA ARG A 675 14.29 14.84 -33.88
C ARG A 675 15.35 14.64 -32.78
N PRO A 676 16.63 14.46 -33.12
CA PRO A 676 17.71 14.50 -32.14
C PRO A 676 17.66 15.83 -31.37
N GLY A 677 17.74 15.77 -30.03
CA GLY A 677 17.62 16.95 -29.17
C GLY A 677 16.17 17.42 -28.91
N SER A 678 15.14 16.73 -29.42
CA SER A 678 13.75 17.06 -29.07
C SER A 678 13.43 16.72 -27.60
N MET A 679 12.79 17.66 -26.91
CA MET A 679 12.20 17.51 -25.58
C MET A 679 10.68 17.65 -25.70
N LEU A 680 9.94 16.71 -25.10
CA LEU A 680 8.48 16.78 -24.96
C LEU A 680 8.14 17.30 -23.56
N VAL A 681 7.24 18.28 -23.51
CA VAL A 681 6.82 19.00 -22.32
C VAL A 681 5.29 19.05 -22.30
N ARG A 682 4.68 19.04 -21.11
CA ARG A 682 3.21 19.02 -20.94
C ARG A 682 2.76 20.08 -19.95
N GLY A 683 1.52 20.52 -20.13
CA GLY A 683 0.87 21.51 -19.26
C GLY A 683 -0.29 22.18 -19.98
N ASP A 684 -1.26 22.69 -19.24
CA ASP A 684 -2.31 23.55 -19.80
C ASP A 684 -1.71 24.92 -20.18
N VAL A 685 -1.40 25.13 -21.46
CA VAL A 685 -0.83 26.41 -21.93
C VAL A 685 -1.87 27.35 -22.54
N ASN A 686 -3.14 26.93 -22.57
CA ASN A 686 -4.22 27.71 -23.15
C ASN A 686 -5.31 28.10 -22.13
N GLY A 687 -5.29 27.50 -20.94
CA GLY A 687 -6.22 27.74 -19.83
C GLY A 687 -7.58 27.07 -20.00
N ASP A 688 -7.70 25.95 -20.74
CA ASP A 688 -8.98 25.20 -20.86
C ASP A 688 -9.21 24.14 -19.77
N GLY A 689 -8.30 24.03 -18.81
CA GLY A 689 -8.31 23.10 -17.69
C GLY A 689 -7.79 21.71 -18.04
N LYS A 690 -6.96 21.57 -19.10
CA LYS A 690 -6.41 20.29 -19.57
C LYS A 690 -4.99 20.43 -20.09
N ASP A 691 -4.20 19.36 -19.92
CA ASP A 691 -2.83 19.31 -20.42
C ASP A 691 -2.76 19.35 -21.96
N ASP A 692 -2.04 20.34 -22.48
CA ASP A 692 -1.52 20.33 -23.84
C ASP A 692 -0.18 19.57 -23.91
N SER A 693 0.20 19.15 -25.11
CA SER A 693 1.52 18.54 -25.39
C SER A 693 2.36 19.42 -26.31
N ILE A 694 3.63 19.62 -25.95
CA ILE A 694 4.51 20.64 -26.54
C ILE A 694 5.87 20.00 -26.82
N CYS A 695 6.40 20.19 -28.02
CA CYS A 695 7.74 19.73 -28.39
C CYS A 695 8.64 20.91 -28.75
N HIS A 696 9.85 20.87 -28.21
CA HIS A 696 10.93 21.82 -28.48
C HIS A 696 12.19 21.05 -28.94
N ASP A 697 12.87 21.47 -30.00
CA ASP A 697 14.19 20.91 -30.38
C ASP A 697 15.33 21.93 -30.21
N THR A 698 16.58 21.44 -30.14
CA THR A 698 17.77 22.31 -29.88
C THR A 698 18.04 23.34 -30.98
N ALA A 699 17.35 23.23 -32.12
CA ALA A 699 17.36 24.18 -33.23
C ALA A 699 16.20 25.20 -33.19
N GLY A 700 15.35 25.17 -32.16
CA GLY A 700 14.28 26.14 -31.92
C GLY A 700 12.97 25.84 -32.61
N TYR A 701 12.73 24.59 -33.02
CA TYR A 701 11.42 24.17 -33.52
C TYR A 701 10.46 23.94 -32.36
N TRP A 702 9.40 24.74 -32.32
CA TRP A 702 8.28 24.59 -31.38
C TRP A 702 7.05 24.05 -32.11
N SER A 703 6.40 23.03 -31.53
CA SER A 703 5.18 22.43 -32.06
C SER A 703 4.27 21.99 -30.91
N THR A 704 2.96 22.07 -31.08
CA THR A 704 1.98 21.75 -30.02
C THR A 704 0.80 20.94 -30.53
N ARG A 705 0.17 20.20 -29.61
CA ARG A 705 -1.04 19.41 -29.84
C ARG A 705 -1.91 19.43 -28.59
N GLY A 706 -3.16 19.86 -28.77
CA GLY A 706 -4.12 20.08 -27.69
C GLY A 706 -5.47 20.54 -28.22
N THR A 707 -6.45 20.76 -27.34
CA THR A 707 -7.79 21.21 -27.75
C THR A 707 -7.79 22.72 -28.07
N ASN A 708 -8.13 23.10 -29.31
CA ASN A 708 -8.30 24.48 -29.79
C ASN A 708 -7.05 25.39 -29.93
N LEU A 709 -5.82 24.84 -29.91
CA LEU A 709 -4.62 25.63 -30.22
C LEU A 709 -4.59 26.11 -31.69
N THR A 710 -4.77 27.41 -31.93
CA THR A 710 -4.52 28.03 -33.26
C THR A 710 -3.08 28.54 -33.34
N GLY A 711 -2.30 27.99 -34.28
CA GLY A 711 -0.82 28.05 -34.31
C GLY A 711 -0.16 29.40 -34.65
N THR A 712 -0.67 30.52 -34.13
CA THR A 712 -0.03 31.84 -34.23
C THR A 712 0.88 32.18 -33.05
N GLU A 713 0.62 31.65 -31.85
CA GLU A 713 1.15 32.21 -30.60
C GLU A 713 2.57 31.73 -30.27
N LEU A 714 2.88 30.44 -30.45
CA LEU A 714 4.22 29.87 -30.22
C LEU A 714 5.28 30.33 -31.24
N SER A 715 4.87 30.99 -32.33
CA SER A 715 5.82 31.62 -33.28
C SER A 715 6.66 32.73 -32.62
N SER A 716 6.24 33.22 -31.45
CA SER A 716 6.95 34.23 -30.66
C SER A 716 8.14 33.69 -29.85
N LEU A 717 8.21 32.39 -29.57
CA LEU A 717 9.28 31.74 -28.79
C LEU A 717 10.42 31.19 -29.68
N THR A 718 10.35 31.36 -31.01
CA THR A 718 11.40 30.90 -31.92
C THR A 718 12.70 31.67 -31.68
N GLY A 719 13.74 30.95 -31.25
CA GLY A 719 15.05 31.54 -30.93
C GLY A 719 15.42 31.56 -29.45
N TRP A 720 14.51 31.14 -28.56
CA TRP A 720 14.73 31.03 -27.12
C TRP A 720 14.95 29.56 -26.71
N CYS A 721 15.77 29.36 -25.67
CA CYS A 721 16.25 28.05 -25.18
C CYS A 721 17.05 27.16 -26.17
N LEU A 722 17.74 27.75 -27.16
CA LEU A 722 18.52 27.00 -28.16
C LEU A 722 19.83 26.42 -27.61
N GLY A 723 20.30 25.31 -28.18
CA GLY A 723 21.61 24.71 -27.91
C GLY A 723 21.54 23.35 -27.22
N ASP A 724 22.50 22.47 -27.53
CA ASP A 724 22.41 21.03 -27.18
C ASP A 724 22.57 20.71 -25.68
N GLU A 725 23.08 21.65 -24.87
CA GLU A 725 23.22 21.51 -23.42
C GLU A 725 22.09 22.22 -22.63
N ASN A 726 21.34 23.12 -23.28
CA ASN A 726 20.31 23.91 -22.62
C ASN A 726 19.06 23.05 -22.36
N ARG A 727 18.40 23.28 -21.21
CA ARG A 727 17.27 22.46 -20.76
C ARG A 727 16.03 23.31 -20.56
N LEU A 728 14.95 22.89 -21.21
CA LEU A 728 13.63 23.47 -21.05
C LEU A 728 12.87 22.77 -19.92
N TYR A 729 12.28 23.58 -19.05
CA TYR A 729 11.38 23.17 -17.99
C TYR A 729 10.03 23.86 -18.20
N ALA A 730 8.96 23.21 -17.78
CA ALA A 730 7.64 23.83 -17.67
C ALA A 730 6.99 23.47 -16.33
N GLY A 731 6.17 24.39 -15.84
CA GLY A 731 5.55 24.36 -14.54
C GLY A 731 4.66 25.57 -14.38
N GLU A 732 3.90 25.60 -13.29
CA GLU A 732 3.11 26.77 -12.91
C GLU A 732 3.99 27.57 -11.95
N TRP A 733 4.57 28.69 -12.42
CA TRP A 733 5.48 29.53 -11.64
C TRP A 733 4.88 30.91 -11.31
N THR A 734 3.84 31.33 -12.05
CA THR A 734 3.20 32.64 -11.88
C THR A 734 1.90 32.63 -11.06
N GLY A 735 1.33 31.46 -10.75
CA GLY A 735 0.10 31.34 -9.96
C GLY A 735 -1.21 31.61 -10.73
N ASP A 736 -1.17 31.65 -12.08
CA ASP A 736 -2.32 32.02 -12.91
C ASP A 736 -3.12 30.83 -13.49
N GLY A 737 -2.70 29.59 -13.21
CA GLY A 737 -3.32 28.36 -13.72
C GLY A 737 -2.95 27.99 -15.16
N ILE A 738 -2.01 28.70 -15.79
CA ILE A 738 -1.44 28.39 -17.11
C ILE A 738 0.03 28.00 -16.93
N VAL A 739 0.51 27.08 -17.77
CA VAL A 739 1.88 26.59 -17.66
C VAL A 739 2.90 27.53 -18.32
N ASP A 740 3.85 27.97 -17.50
CA ASP A 740 5.00 28.80 -17.83
C ASP A 740 6.19 27.98 -18.36
N PHE A 741 7.17 28.66 -18.98
CA PHE A 741 8.40 28.04 -19.45
C PHE A 741 9.64 28.68 -18.84
N MET A 742 10.59 27.84 -18.44
CA MET A 742 11.89 28.25 -17.93
C MET A 742 13.01 27.49 -18.64
N CYS A 743 14.04 28.21 -19.06
CA CYS A 743 15.23 27.65 -19.70
C CYS A 743 16.45 27.75 -18.79
N TYR A 744 17.11 26.61 -18.56
CA TYR A 744 18.40 26.50 -17.91
C TYR A 744 19.54 26.49 -18.93
N ARG A 745 20.59 27.27 -18.67
CA ARG A 745 21.80 27.33 -19.48
C ARG A 745 23.01 26.90 -18.64
N PRO A 746 23.54 25.67 -18.81
CA PRO A 746 24.63 25.16 -17.98
C PRO A 746 25.95 25.93 -18.14
N GLU A 747 26.15 26.52 -19.32
CA GLU A 747 27.36 27.26 -19.71
C GLU A 747 27.66 28.50 -18.85
N ASP A 748 26.61 29.17 -18.34
CA ASP A 748 26.71 30.34 -17.46
C ASP A 748 25.91 30.19 -16.15
N LEU A 749 25.41 28.98 -15.87
CA LEU A 749 24.57 28.62 -14.72
C LEU A 749 23.33 29.53 -14.58
N ALA A 750 22.86 30.08 -15.70
CA ALA A 750 21.81 31.09 -15.70
C ALA A 750 20.44 30.50 -16.05
N TRP A 751 19.43 31.03 -15.39
CA TRP A 751 18.02 30.76 -15.66
C TRP A 751 17.42 31.94 -16.42
N SER A 752 16.53 31.66 -17.36
CA SER A 752 15.68 32.67 -18.00
C SER A 752 14.27 32.11 -18.15
N GLU A 753 13.27 32.92 -17.81
CA GLU A 753 11.85 32.57 -17.89
C GLU A 753 11.18 33.31 -19.05
N THR A 754 10.16 32.70 -19.65
CA THR A 754 9.21 33.39 -20.53
C THR A 754 7.79 32.86 -20.27
N GLY A 755 6.93 33.70 -19.70
CA GLY A 755 5.50 33.39 -19.57
C GLY A 755 4.76 33.59 -20.91
N PRO A 756 3.88 32.66 -21.32
CA PRO A 756 2.97 32.88 -22.43
C PRO A 756 1.83 33.82 -21.99
N HIS A 757 1.85 35.08 -22.42
CA HIS A 757 0.71 35.99 -22.27
C HIS A 757 -0.05 36.15 -23.61
N PRO A 758 -1.20 35.49 -23.81
CA PRO A 758 -1.99 35.60 -25.05
C PRO A 758 -2.64 36.97 -25.28
N ARG A 759 -2.51 37.92 -24.35
CA ARG A 759 -3.10 39.27 -24.44
C ARG A 759 -2.23 40.34 -23.79
N LEU A 760 -1.26 40.93 -24.52
CA LEU A 760 -0.86 42.36 -24.43
C LEU A 760 0.36 42.77 -25.32
N LEU A 761 0.52 42.26 -26.53
CA LEU A 761 1.59 42.72 -27.47
C LEU A 761 1.06 43.29 -28.79
N GLN A 762 0.29 44.38 -28.69
CA GLN A 762 0.12 45.36 -29.77
C GLN A 762 0.42 46.79 -29.29
N GLN A 763 1.69 47.12 -29.05
CA GLN A 763 2.29 48.38 -29.49
C GLN A 763 3.82 48.50 -29.27
N SER A 764 4.51 48.90 -30.34
CA SER A 764 5.80 49.61 -30.40
C SER A 764 7.10 49.01 -29.81
N VAL A 765 7.83 48.29 -30.69
CA VAL A 765 9.25 48.51 -31.09
C VAL A 765 10.30 48.85 -30.00
N GLY A 766 11.16 47.85 -29.72
CA GLY A 766 12.62 48.03 -29.82
C GLY A 766 13.45 48.11 -28.53
N VAL A 767 14.55 47.34 -28.51
CA VAL A 767 15.56 47.17 -27.43
C VAL A 767 15.08 46.26 -26.29
N GLY A 768 15.98 45.39 -25.83
CA GLY A 768 15.64 44.18 -25.06
C GLY A 768 15.03 44.44 -23.69
N ALA A 769 14.02 43.64 -23.34
CA ALA A 769 13.36 43.64 -22.05
C ALA A 769 14.25 42.99 -20.97
N TYR A 770 15.16 43.79 -20.40
CA TYR A 770 15.51 43.63 -18.99
C TYR A 770 14.27 44.04 -18.17
N VAL A 771 13.65 43.11 -17.45
CA VAL A 771 12.61 43.38 -16.43
C VAL A 771 13.29 43.21 -15.07
N ASP A 772 13.84 44.26 -14.47
CA ASP A 772 13.18 45.33 -13.71
C ASP A 772 12.69 44.95 -12.28
N ARG A 773 13.65 44.49 -11.46
CA ARG A 773 14.07 45.07 -10.14
C ARG A 773 13.04 45.63 -9.14
N THR A 774 11.75 45.31 -9.27
CA THR A 774 10.71 45.82 -8.36
C THR A 774 9.70 44.78 -7.87
N ILE A 775 9.73 43.55 -8.40
CA ILE A 775 9.22 42.35 -7.69
C ILE A 775 10.39 41.63 -6.98
N LEU A 776 11.63 41.83 -7.46
CA LEU A 776 12.86 41.62 -6.69
C LEU A 776 13.10 42.76 -5.69
N LYS A 777 12.40 42.76 -4.54
CA LYS A 777 12.71 43.69 -3.43
C LYS A 777 12.24 43.33 -2.01
N ASN A 778 12.28 42.05 -1.63
CA ASN A 778 12.29 41.63 -0.21
C ASN A 778 13.66 41.15 0.31
N TYR A 779 14.72 41.49 -0.43
CA TYR A 779 16.09 41.73 0.04
C TYR A 779 16.57 42.86 -0.91
N VAL A 780 17.14 44.00 -0.51
CA VAL A 780 17.97 44.36 0.65
C VAL A 780 17.76 45.84 1.00
N CYS A 781 17.79 46.20 2.29
CA CYS A 781 18.18 47.55 2.74
C CYS A 781 19.54 47.45 3.44
N THR A 782 20.60 47.91 2.77
CA THR A 782 21.92 48.17 3.38
C THR A 782 21.97 49.58 3.93
N ASP A 783 22.73 49.77 5.01
CA ASP A 783 23.18 51.08 5.52
C ASP A 783 24.73 51.03 5.67
N PRO A 784 25.48 52.15 5.75
CA PRO A 784 26.56 52.39 4.79
C PRO A 784 27.92 52.77 5.44
N TYR A 785 28.83 53.40 4.65
CA TYR A 785 30.24 53.80 4.91
C TYR A 785 31.30 52.72 4.56
N VAL A 786 32.48 53.01 3.96
CA VAL A 786 33.31 54.25 3.86
C VAL A 786 33.93 54.44 2.44
N MET A 787 34.19 55.71 2.06
CA MET A 787 35.01 56.36 0.98
C MET A 787 36.13 55.56 0.23
N GLY A 788 36.66 56.00 -0.94
CA GLY A 788 36.55 57.24 -1.75
C GLY A 788 37.01 56.97 -3.22
N ASP A 789 37.23 57.90 -4.15
CA ASP A 789 37.35 59.38 -4.18
C ASP A 789 36.77 59.96 -5.49
N ASP A 790 36.40 61.26 -5.48
CA ASP A 790 35.95 62.06 -6.64
C ASP A 790 37.15 62.62 -7.46
N PRO A 791 37.02 62.86 -8.78
CA PRO A 791 36.88 64.27 -9.19
C PRO A 791 36.02 64.50 -10.46
N TYR A 792 34.88 65.20 -10.33
CA TYR A 792 34.63 66.57 -10.86
C TYR A 792 33.13 66.96 -10.86
N ARG A 793 32.71 67.76 -9.86
CA ARG A 793 31.95 69.04 -10.00
C ARG A 793 30.86 69.11 -11.10
N TRP A 794 29.57 69.27 -10.81
CA TRP A 794 28.88 70.36 -10.08
C TRP A 794 27.40 69.95 -9.85
N LEU A 795 26.48 70.63 -9.12
CA LEU A 795 26.43 71.91 -8.38
C LEU A 795 25.39 71.78 -7.22
N GLU A 796 25.18 72.83 -6.43
CA GLU A 796 24.23 72.96 -5.30
C GLU A 796 23.28 74.19 -5.54
N PRO A 797 22.27 74.58 -4.69
CA PRO A 797 22.12 74.28 -3.26
C PRO A 797 20.70 74.03 -2.66
N ALA A 798 20.72 73.55 -1.39
CA ALA A 798 20.02 74.14 -0.20
C ALA A 798 18.96 73.32 0.61
N ARG A 799 19.40 72.86 1.81
CA ARG A 799 18.69 72.84 3.14
C ARG A 799 17.44 71.91 3.31
N ALA A 800 17.00 71.42 4.49
CA ALA A 800 17.51 71.17 5.86
C ALA A 800 16.32 70.66 6.75
N SER A 801 16.41 69.95 7.90
CA SER A 801 17.41 69.08 8.56
C SER A 801 16.88 68.59 9.94
N LEU A 802 17.21 67.35 10.40
CA LEU A 802 17.03 66.80 11.78
C LEU A 802 15.56 66.54 12.26
N ASN A 803 15.20 65.59 13.16
CA ASN A 803 15.78 64.33 13.72
C ASN A 803 14.64 63.47 14.38
N PRO A 804 14.88 62.22 14.85
CA PRO A 804 13.82 61.20 15.06
C PRO A 804 13.31 60.98 16.51
N GLY A 805 12.14 60.30 16.66
CA GLY A 805 11.71 59.67 17.92
C GLY A 805 10.26 59.14 18.00
N GLN A 806 10.10 58.00 18.69
CA GLN A 806 8.87 57.41 19.30
C GLN A 806 7.83 56.64 18.43
N LEU A 807 7.77 55.32 18.66
CA LEU A 807 6.52 54.52 18.57
C LEU A 807 5.66 54.72 19.83
N ALA A 808 4.33 54.75 19.68
CA ALA A 808 3.37 53.83 20.36
C ALA A 808 1.88 54.30 20.27
N CYS A 809 0.98 53.31 20.15
CA CYS A 809 -0.46 53.30 20.54
C CYS A 809 -1.55 54.07 19.72
N TYR A 810 -2.25 53.28 18.89
CA TYR A 810 -3.72 53.05 18.84
C TYR A 810 -4.77 54.09 18.34
N ASP A 811 -5.68 53.52 17.50
CA ASP A 811 -7.14 53.72 17.35
C ASP A 811 -7.73 54.97 16.64
N HIS A 812 -8.51 54.77 15.55
CA HIS A 812 -9.99 54.88 15.58
C HIS A 812 -10.76 54.49 14.28
N TRP A 813 -12.06 54.26 14.44
CA TRP A 813 -13.02 53.64 13.50
C TRP A 813 -13.71 54.54 12.43
N GLY A 814 -13.99 53.93 11.26
CA GLY A 814 -15.30 53.96 10.57
C GLY A 814 -15.67 55.14 9.63
N PRO A 815 -16.73 55.04 8.80
CA PRO A 815 -17.76 53.97 8.78
C PRO A 815 -18.14 53.34 7.40
N ASN A 816 -18.75 52.15 7.48
CA ASN A 816 -19.69 51.50 6.52
C ASN A 816 -19.17 50.88 5.20
N GLY A 817 -19.08 49.55 5.15
CA GLY A 817 -20.06 48.84 4.31
C GLY A 817 -19.66 47.68 3.37
N ALA A 818 -18.70 46.81 3.71
CA ALA A 818 -18.65 45.44 3.13
C ALA A 818 -18.03 44.46 4.14
N THR A 819 -18.52 43.21 4.15
CA THR A 819 -18.19 42.17 5.13
C THR A 819 -16.82 41.54 4.94
N GLU A 820 -16.17 41.18 6.05
CA GLU A 820 -14.93 40.40 6.08
C GLU A 820 -15.08 39.04 5.37
N LEU A 821 -14.10 38.71 4.54
CA LEU A 821 -13.56 37.35 4.49
C LEU A 821 -12.25 37.41 5.27
N ALA A 822 -12.14 36.63 6.34
CA ALA A 822 -10.97 36.63 7.20
C ALA A 822 -9.74 36.12 6.42
N THR A 823 -8.64 36.86 6.50
CA THR A 823 -7.31 36.36 6.13
C THR A 823 -6.83 35.40 7.22
N PRO A 824 -6.45 34.15 6.90
CA PRO A 824 -5.79 33.28 7.86
C PRO A 824 -4.35 33.75 8.11
N GLU A 825 -4.11 34.39 9.25
CA GLU A 825 -2.77 34.43 9.85
C GLU A 825 -2.50 33.07 10.50
N SER A 826 -1.94 32.13 9.73
CA SER A 826 -1.25 30.94 10.25
C SER A 826 -0.44 30.25 9.15
N MET A 827 0.74 30.80 8.83
CA MET A 827 1.83 29.96 8.29
C MET A 827 2.72 29.58 9.48
N ILE A 828 3.09 28.31 9.56
CA ILE A 828 4.08 27.81 10.51
C ILE A 828 5.46 28.07 9.88
N ASP A 829 6.37 28.67 10.63
CA ASP A 829 7.62 29.25 10.13
C ASP A 829 8.78 28.31 10.48
N THR A 830 9.05 27.33 9.61
CA THR A 830 10.04 26.28 9.87
C THR A 830 11.39 26.56 9.23
N GLY A 831 12.46 26.44 10.01
CA GLY A 831 13.82 26.79 9.61
C GLY A 831 14.73 27.02 10.82
N PHE A 832 15.93 27.57 10.61
CA PHE A 832 16.77 28.02 11.74
C PHE A 832 16.58 29.51 12.01
N GLY A 833 16.28 29.84 13.27
CA GLY A 833 16.11 31.20 13.74
C GLY A 833 17.40 32.04 13.74
N SER A 834 17.29 33.29 14.20
CA SER A 834 18.44 34.21 14.23
C SER A 834 19.58 33.65 15.10
N THR A 835 20.80 33.67 14.57
CA THR A 835 21.99 33.21 15.29
C THR A 835 22.25 33.99 16.58
N GLU A 836 22.30 33.27 17.70
CA GLU A 836 22.67 33.76 19.01
C GLU A 836 24.13 33.42 19.33
N VAL A 837 24.82 34.31 20.05
CA VAL A 837 26.18 34.07 20.55
C VAL A 837 26.10 33.71 22.03
N TRP A 838 26.42 32.46 22.36
CA TRP A 838 26.48 31.91 23.73
C TRP A 838 27.95 31.88 24.19
N PRO A 839 28.40 32.81 25.07
CA PRO A 839 29.83 32.92 25.41
C PRO A 839 30.28 31.78 26.33
N THR A 840 31.26 30.99 25.90
CA THR A 840 31.88 29.94 26.74
C THR A 840 33.33 29.68 26.36
N THR A 841 34.15 29.38 27.36
CA THR A 841 35.60 29.08 27.19
C THR A 841 35.90 27.58 27.12
N VAL A 842 34.87 26.73 27.02
CA VAL A 842 35.03 25.27 27.03
C VAL A 842 35.76 24.77 25.78
N CYS A 843 35.38 25.26 24.59
CA CYS A 843 35.95 24.86 23.30
C CYS A 843 37.07 25.77 22.78
N GLY A 844 38.04 26.07 23.63
CA GLY A 844 39.25 26.79 23.23
C GLY A 844 40.17 25.97 22.30
N SER A 845 41.13 26.65 21.67
CA SER A 845 42.16 26.00 20.83
C SER A 845 42.84 24.83 21.54
N GLY A 846 43.02 23.70 20.84
CA GLY A 846 43.57 22.47 21.42
C GLY A 846 42.56 21.60 22.18
N ARG A 847 41.26 21.77 21.92
CA ARG A 847 40.20 20.91 22.48
C ARG A 847 39.26 20.41 21.40
N GLU A 848 38.82 19.17 21.54
CA GLU A 848 37.74 18.60 20.74
C GLU A 848 36.43 18.63 21.52
N CYS A 849 35.34 19.08 20.89
CA CYS A 849 34.04 19.25 21.55
C CYS A 849 32.91 18.43 20.93
N HIS A 850 32.00 17.98 21.80
CA HIS A 850 30.81 17.18 21.49
C HIS A 850 29.61 17.74 22.28
N LEU A 851 28.41 17.43 21.80
CA LEU A 851 27.11 17.76 22.41
C LEU A 851 26.48 16.46 22.93
N ALA A 852 26.00 16.45 24.18
CA ALA A 852 25.37 15.29 24.82
C ALA A 852 24.72 15.68 26.17
N ASP A 853 23.67 15.00 26.61
CA ASP A 853 22.98 15.29 27.87
C ASP A 853 23.58 14.53 29.06
N PHE A 854 24.65 15.05 29.66
CA PHE A 854 25.25 14.50 30.89
C PHE A 854 24.45 14.84 32.17
N SER A 855 23.36 15.61 32.01
CA SER A 855 22.63 16.29 33.05
C SER A 855 21.33 15.54 33.40
N GLY A 856 20.69 14.95 32.39
CA GLY A 856 19.38 14.32 32.45
C GLY A 856 18.24 15.34 32.44
N ASP A 857 18.46 16.52 31.82
CA ASP A 857 17.44 17.56 31.65
C ASP A 857 17.00 17.77 30.19
N HIS A 858 17.31 16.80 29.33
CA HIS A 858 17.01 16.75 27.89
C HIS A 858 17.62 17.92 27.11
N LYS A 859 18.81 18.36 27.52
CA LYS A 859 19.57 19.42 26.87
C LYS A 859 20.99 18.96 26.64
N ALA A 860 21.47 19.12 25.42
CA ALA A 860 22.84 18.83 25.09
C ALA A 860 23.78 19.82 25.78
N ASP A 861 24.51 19.32 26.77
CA ASP A 861 25.65 19.98 27.40
C ASP A 861 26.85 19.95 26.44
N LEU A 862 27.77 20.90 26.61
CA LEU A 862 28.98 20.99 25.79
C LEU A 862 30.18 20.41 26.55
N VAL A 863 30.67 19.24 26.11
CA VAL A 863 31.90 18.62 26.62
C VAL A 863 33.10 18.98 25.76
N ALA A 864 34.27 19.15 26.36
CA ALA A 864 35.54 19.36 25.68
C ALA A 864 36.65 18.44 26.22
N PHE A 865 37.29 17.70 25.31
CA PHE A 865 38.47 16.87 25.56
C PHE A 865 39.74 17.63 25.17
N ASP A 866 40.65 17.83 26.12
CA ASP A 866 41.93 18.52 25.90
C ASP A 866 42.93 17.64 25.14
N SER A 867 43.34 18.04 23.93
CA SER A 867 44.24 17.21 23.09
C SER A 867 45.68 17.13 23.63
N THR A 868 46.08 18.02 24.53
CA THR A 868 47.44 18.05 25.11
C THR A 868 47.54 17.14 26.34
N ASN A 869 46.55 17.18 27.23
CA ASN A 869 46.59 16.51 28.53
C ASN A 869 45.44 15.52 28.77
N GLY A 870 44.37 15.55 27.99
CA GLY A 870 43.21 14.65 28.07
C GLY A 870 42.28 14.90 29.24
N SER A 871 42.31 16.10 29.81
CA SER A 871 41.31 16.55 30.78
C SER A 871 39.98 16.78 30.10
N VAL A 872 38.90 16.50 30.83
CA VAL A 872 37.54 16.73 30.38
C VAL A 872 36.96 17.97 31.06
N TYR A 873 36.37 18.86 30.28
CA TYR A 873 35.61 20.02 30.77
C TYR A 873 34.16 19.90 30.30
N VAL A 874 33.19 20.18 31.17
CA VAL A 874 31.77 20.24 30.78
C VAL A 874 31.22 21.62 31.08
N ALA A 875 30.56 22.23 30.11
CA ALA A 875 29.77 23.44 30.26
C ALA A 875 28.31 23.09 30.02
N LYS A 876 27.51 23.09 31.09
CA LYS A 876 26.11 22.67 30.99
C LYS A 876 25.25 23.64 30.19
N SER A 877 24.27 23.16 29.44
CA SER A 877 23.27 24.05 28.86
C SER A 877 22.33 24.61 29.94
N THR A 878 21.67 25.72 29.62
CA THR A 878 20.53 26.27 30.36
C THR A 878 19.28 26.39 29.47
N GLY A 879 19.43 26.13 28.18
CA GLY A 879 18.45 26.40 27.12
C GLY A 879 18.55 27.80 26.50
N ASN A 880 19.40 28.68 27.05
CA ASN A 880 19.63 30.06 26.56
C ASN A 880 21.10 30.50 26.77
N GLY A 881 22.04 29.55 26.80
CA GLY A 881 23.43 29.79 27.18
C GLY A 881 24.07 28.62 27.92
N PHE A 882 25.40 28.53 27.87
CA PHE A 882 26.17 27.55 28.63
C PHE A 882 26.67 28.11 29.98
N LEU A 883 26.64 27.28 31.03
CA LEU A 883 27.23 27.58 32.33
C LEU A 883 28.78 27.61 32.26
N THR A 884 29.40 28.22 33.26
CA THR A 884 30.86 28.27 33.40
C THR A 884 31.47 26.86 33.34
N PRO A 885 32.48 26.60 32.48
CA PRO A 885 33.00 25.24 32.27
C PRO A 885 33.65 24.66 33.52
N VAL A 886 33.25 23.44 33.89
CA VAL A 886 33.73 22.70 35.06
C VAL A 886 34.73 21.63 34.62
N LEU A 887 35.93 21.66 35.20
CA LEU A 887 36.93 20.59 35.05
C LEU A 887 36.50 19.34 35.81
N GLN A 888 36.38 18.21 35.11
CA GLN A 888 36.07 16.91 35.70
C GLN A 888 37.33 16.31 36.33
N THR A 889 37.61 16.69 37.58
CA THR A 889 38.86 16.34 38.30
C THR A 889 39.05 14.82 38.53
N ASN A 890 37.97 14.04 38.47
CA ASN A 890 38.02 12.57 38.53
C ASN A 890 38.46 11.91 37.21
N LEU A 891 38.59 12.68 36.13
CA LEU A 891 38.93 12.22 34.77
C LEU A 891 40.28 12.79 34.25
N PRO A 892 41.40 12.67 35.00
CA PRO A 892 42.69 13.13 34.52
C PRO A 892 43.17 12.24 33.35
N SER A 893 43.42 12.86 32.19
CA SER A 893 43.87 12.14 30.99
C SER A 893 42.93 10.99 30.58
N PHE A 894 41.62 11.21 30.60
CA PHE A 894 40.61 10.22 30.25
C PHE A 894 40.68 9.83 28.75
N CYS A 895 40.55 10.83 27.87
CA CYS A 895 40.68 10.67 26.41
C CYS A 895 41.57 11.79 25.87
N ARG A 896 42.57 11.43 25.05
CA ARG A 896 43.46 12.39 24.36
C ARG A 896 43.23 12.28 22.86
N PRO A 897 42.41 13.16 22.25
CA PRO A 897 42.23 13.17 20.80
C PRO A 897 43.50 13.65 20.10
N GLY A 898 43.68 13.27 18.84
CA GLY A 898 44.85 13.62 18.04
C GLY A 898 44.69 13.25 16.57
N THR A 899 45.75 13.40 15.78
CA THR A 899 45.78 12.96 14.37
C THR A 899 46.37 11.55 14.24
N LEU A 900 45.85 10.78 13.28
CA LEU A 900 46.31 9.44 12.88
C LEU A 900 47.85 9.35 12.72
N PRO A 901 48.48 8.19 12.99
CA PRO A 901 47.89 6.84 13.01
C PRO A 901 47.69 6.21 14.39
N SER A 902 47.67 6.99 15.49
CA SER A 902 47.49 6.44 16.85
C SER A 902 46.77 7.43 17.78
N SER A 903 45.63 7.93 17.32
CA SER A 903 44.79 8.92 18.01
C SER A 903 43.60 8.23 18.68
N ASN A 904 43.39 8.46 19.98
CA ASN A 904 42.18 7.98 20.64
C ASN A 904 40.95 8.67 20.04
N VAL A 905 39.81 7.96 19.97
CA VAL A 905 38.53 8.56 19.61
C VAL A 905 37.72 8.78 20.88
N CYS A 906 37.20 9.99 21.06
CA CYS A 906 36.35 10.36 22.19
C CYS A 906 34.93 10.49 21.65
N GLU A 907 33.95 9.84 22.27
CA GLU A 907 32.53 9.87 21.90
C GLU A 907 31.66 9.96 23.17
N THR A 908 30.36 10.10 22.98
CA THR A 908 29.36 10.25 24.04
C THR A 908 28.14 9.39 23.75
N GLY A 909 27.40 8.99 24.79
CA GLY A 909 26.15 8.23 24.65
C GLY A 909 25.76 7.50 25.94
N ASP A 910 24.47 7.32 26.20
CA ASP A 910 23.92 6.61 27.38
C ASP A 910 24.21 5.10 27.34
N ILE A 911 25.37 4.67 27.85
CA ILE A 911 25.80 3.26 27.82
C ILE A 911 25.07 2.44 28.89
N ASP A 912 24.74 3.03 30.06
CA ASP A 912 24.03 2.31 31.13
C ASP A 912 22.51 2.51 31.23
N GLY A 913 21.92 3.22 30.27
CA GLY A 913 20.47 3.31 30.03
C GLY A 913 19.75 4.11 31.10
N ASP A 914 20.44 5.04 31.75
CA ASP A 914 19.94 5.80 32.91
C ASP A 914 19.36 7.18 32.53
N GLY A 915 19.28 7.47 31.23
CA GLY A 915 18.75 8.71 30.67
C GLY A 915 19.74 9.88 30.71
N LYS A 916 21.04 9.59 30.85
CA LYS A 916 22.14 10.56 30.72
C LYS A 916 23.21 9.97 29.82
N ASP A 917 23.82 10.80 29.00
CA ASP A 917 24.98 10.39 28.21
C ASP A 917 26.20 10.13 29.09
N ASP A 918 26.97 9.11 28.73
CA ASP A 918 28.28 8.82 29.30
C ASP A 918 29.41 9.34 28.41
N LEU A 919 30.63 9.37 28.94
CA LEU A 919 31.82 9.61 28.12
C LEU A 919 32.48 8.29 27.73
N VAL A 920 32.74 8.12 26.44
CA VAL A 920 33.37 6.92 25.87
C VAL A 920 34.72 7.29 25.27
N ALA A 921 35.75 6.53 25.62
CA ALA A 921 37.11 6.69 25.09
C ALA A 921 37.58 5.39 24.45
N PHE A 922 37.64 5.37 23.12
CA PHE A 922 38.29 4.33 22.34
C PHE A 922 39.80 4.62 22.32
N LEU A 923 40.53 3.96 23.20
CA LEU A 923 41.97 4.15 23.34
C LEU A 923 42.74 3.31 22.32
N HIS A 924 43.52 3.96 21.47
CA HIS A 924 44.38 3.31 20.49
C HIS A 924 45.83 3.28 21.01
N GLY A 925 46.24 2.14 21.58
CA GLY A 925 47.63 1.94 22.00
C GLY A 925 48.62 1.84 20.83
N THR A 926 49.92 1.94 21.12
CA THR A 926 50.99 1.96 20.09
C THR A 926 51.29 0.60 19.44
N ALA A 927 50.46 -0.41 19.68
CA ALA A 927 50.53 -1.74 19.09
C ALA A 927 49.11 -2.21 18.73
N VAL A 928 48.99 -2.98 17.64
CA VAL A 928 47.69 -3.40 17.06
C VAL A 928 46.80 -4.14 18.07
N ASP A 929 47.41 -4.80 19.06
CA ASP A 929 46.72 -5.60 20.09
C ASP A 929 46.41 -4.82 21.39
N THR A 930 46.43 -3.48 21.37
CA THR A 930 46.28 -2.65 22.59
C THR A 930 45.14 -1.62 22.54
N ALA A 931 44.09 -1.90 21.76
CA ALA A 931 42.86 -1.11 21.75
C ALA A 931 42.02 -1.37 23.02
N ALA A 932 41.53 -0.32 23.69
CA ALA A 932 40.69 -0.48 24.88
C ALA A 932 39.58 0.57 24.96
N VAL A 933 38.36 0.16 25.30
CA VAL A 933 37.22 1.07 25.47
C VAL A 933 37.03 1.35 26.96
N ARG A 934 37.12 2.63 27.33
CA ARG A 934 36.84 3.10 28.69
C ARG A 934 35.60 3.96 28.71
N VAL A 935 34.75 3.76 29.70
CA VAL A 935 33.54 4.56 29.92
C VAL A 935 33.61 5.24 31.28
N ALA A 936 33.31 6.54 31.31
CA ALA A 936 33.09 7.30 32.52
C ALA A 936 31.59 7.59 32.63
N PHE A 937 30.89 6.80 33.44
CA PHE A 937 29.44 6.93 33.59
C PHE A 937 29.04 8.27 34.21
N ALA A 938 27.94 8.86 33.75
CA ALA A 938 27.32 10.00 34.42
C ALA A 938 27.00 9.64 35.89
N ASN A 939 27.12 10.61 36.80
CA ASN A 939 26.72 10.39 38.19
C ASN A 939 25.18 10.55 38.32
N PRO A 940 24.52 9.83 39.25
CA PRO A 940 23.06 9.93 39.42
C PRO A 940 22.51 11.31 39.83
N ALA A 941 23.39 12.29 40.09
CA ALA A 941 23.02 13.67 40.36
C ALA A 941 23.22 14.60 39.14
N GLY A 942 23.61 14.05 37.98
CA GLY A 942 23.86 14.80 36.73
C GLY A 942 24.96 15.87 36.85
N THR A 943 25.88 15.77 37.81
CA THR A 943 26.84 16.87 38.12
C THR A 943 28.27 16.64 37.62
N GLY A 944 28.52 15.49 36.98
CA GLY A 944 29.84 15.02 36.56
C GLY A 944 29.88 13.50 36.57
N PHE A 945 31.07 12.92 36.46
CA PHE A 945 31.22 11.49 36.17
C PHE A 945 31.78 10.65 37.32
N LEU A 946 31.47 9.36 37.27
CA LEU A 946 32.07 8.32 38.09
C LEU A 946 33.51 8.02 37.66
N ALA A 947 34.22 7.22 38.45
CA ALA A 947 35.57 6.76 38.08
C ALA A 947 35.49 5.86 36.83
N PRO A 948 36.32 6.10 35.79
CA PRO A 948 36.19 5.43 34.51
C PRO A 948 36.64 3.96 34.56
N ILE A 949 35.80 3.06 34.04
CA ILE A 949 36.10 1.63 33.93
C ILE A 949 36.47 1.26 32.49
N THR A 950 37.18 0.15 32.31
CA THR A 950 37.41 -0.44 30.98
C THR A 950 36.32 -1.49 30.74
N ILE A 951 35.49 -1.30 29.70
CA ILE A 951 34.42 -2.23 29.32
C ILE A 951 34.83 -3.20 28.20
N SER A 952 35.85 -2.85 27.41
CA SER A 952 36.46 -3.73 26.41
C SER A 952 37.97 -3.53 26.35
N THR A 953 38.70 -4.61 26.09
CA THR A 953 40.14 -4.61 25.78
C THR A 953 40.42 -4.98 24.32
N PHE A 954 39.39 -4.98 23.47
CA PHE A 954 39.49 -5.24 22.03
C PHE A 954 38.21 -4.79 21.30
N PHE A 955 38.11 -3.50 20.98
CA PHE A 955 37.10 -2.93 20.07
C PHE A 955 37.59 -1.56 19.59
N CYS A 956 37.19 -1.13 18.39
CA CYS A 956 37.74 0.05 17.69
C CYS A 956 39.28 -0.04 17.58
N ILE A 957 39.77 -0.74 16.54
CA ILE A 957 41.20 -0.86 16.26
C ILE A 957 41.69 0.22 15.29
N SER A 958 42.99 0.52 15.35
CA SER A 958 43.62 1.61 14.61
C SER A 958 43.23 1.65 13.12
N GLY A 959 42.54 2.73 12.73
CA GLY A 959 42.11 2.99 11.35
C GLY A 959 40.59 2.93 11.15
N GLN A 960 39.85 2.35 12.10
CA GLN A 960 38.39 2.31 12.07
C GLN A 960 37.78 3.68 12.45
N LYS A 961 36.64 4.04 11.85
CA LYS A 961 35.75 5.10 12.38
C LYS A 961 34.81 4.46 13.40
N CYS A 962 34.67 5.04 14.58
CA CYS A 962 33.92 4.45 15.68
C CYS A 962 32.87 5.44 16.22
N ARG A 963 31.73 4.91 16.66
CA ARG A 963 30.55 5.65 17.11
C ARG A 963 29.87 4.94 18.27
N VAL A 964 28.95 5.63 18.92
CA VAL A 964 28.10 5.13 20.00
C VAL A 964 26.64 5.47 19.64
N ALA A 965 25.76 4.47 19.59
CA ALA A 965 24.32 4.68 19.36
C ALA A 965 23.53 3.42 19.72
N ARG A 966 22.23 3.56 20.01
CA ARG A 966 21.31 2.45 20.30
C ARG A 966 20.97 1.69 19.03
N LEU A 967 21.51 0.49 18.82
CA LEU A 967 21.32 -0.27 17.58
C LEU A 967 20.19 -1.32 17.66
N ASP A 968 20.01 -1.96 18.81
CA ASP A 968 19.07 -3.10 18.95
C ASP A 968 17.69 -2.73 19.53
N GLY A 969 17.48 -1.45 19.86
CA GLY A 969 16.22 -0.91 20.39
C GLY A 969 16.02 -1.09 21.89
N ASN A 970 17.05 -1.56 22.62
CA ASN A 970 17.04 -1.58 24.09
C ASN A 970 17.27 -0.16 24.68
N SER A 971 17.43 0.02 25.99
CA SER A 971 17.64 1.36 26.59
C SER A 971 19.08 1.88 26.51
N PHE A 972 20.04 1.01 26.24
CA PHE A 972 21.48 1.27 26.21
C PHE A 972 21.95 1.73 24.82
N ALA A 973 23.05 2.47 24.78
CA ALA A 973 23.78 2.75 23.55
C ALA A 973 24.90 1.71 23.34
N ASP A 974 25.03 1.24 22.10
CA ASP A 974 25.97 0.21 21.67
C ASP A 974 27.24 0.83 21.04
N LEU A 975 28.31 0.04 20.97
CA LEU A 975 29.55 0.48 20.31
C LEU A 975 29.57 0.03 18.85
N VAL A 976 29.90 0.94 17.94
CA VAL A 976 29.94 0.69 16.49
C VAL A 976 31.32 1.00 15.92
N ALA A 977 31.84 0.15 15.04
CA ALA A 977 33.11 0.33 14.36
C ALA A 977 32.98 0.03 12.86
N PHE A 978 33.14 1.07 12.04
CA PHE A 978 33.22 1.01 10.59
C PHE A 978 34.69 0.83 10.17
N THR A 979 35.01 -0.16 9.32
CA THR A 979 36.40 -0.33 8.86
C THR A 979 36.89 0.81 7.95
N ASN A 980 35.99 1.45 7.19
CA ASN A 980 36.26 2.55 6.25
C ASN A 980 37.43 2.26 5.28
N ASP A 981 37.61 0.98 4.96
CA ASP A 981 38.61 0.45 4.04
C ASP A 981 37.92 -0.28 2.89
N ALA A 982 38.69 -1.00 2.07
CA ALA A 982 38.15 -1.78 0.95
C ALA A 982 37.26 -2.97 1.39
N SER A 983 37.18 -3.30 2.68
CA SER A 983 36.27 -4.32 3.20
C SER A 983 34.91 -3.77 3.62
N ALA A 984 34.83 -2.48 3.97
CA ALA A 984 33.59 -1.77 4.34
C ALA A 984 32.71 -2.55 5.35
N LEU A 985 33.33 -3.18 6.35
CA LEU A 985 32.60 -3.94 7.37
C LEU A 985 32.16 -3.01 8.49
N VAL A 986 30.97 -3.25 9.03
CA VAL A 986 30.45 -2.59 10.23
C VAL A 986 30.32 -3.61 11.33
N TRP A 987 31.02 -3.39 12.44
CA TRP A 987 30.98 -4.23 13.62
C TRP A 987 30.24 -3.52 14.75
N ALA A 988 29.34 -4.24 15.41
CA ALA A 988 28.63 -3.77 16.60
C ALA A 988 29.03 -4.60 17.82
N SER A 989 29.11 -3.96 18.98
CA SER A 989 29.26 -4.63 20.27
C SER A 989 28.16 -4.12 21.19
N LEU A 990 27.14 -4.95 21.40
CA LEU A 990 25.94 -4.57 22.16
C LEU A 990 26.25 -4.35 23.65
N SER A 991 25.55 -3.38 24.24
CA SER A 991 25.68 -2.98 25.64
C SER A 991 24.63 -3.66 26.53
N HIS A 992 25.06 -4.13 27.70
CA HIS A 992 24.23 -4.66 28.77
C HIS A 992 24.42 -3.80 30.04
N GLY A 993 24.26 -2.49 29.90
CA GLY A 993 24.50 -1.52 30.95
C GLY A 993 25.98 -1.22 31.21
N ARG A 994 26.65 -2.04 32.05
CA ARG A 994 28.06 -1.81 32.45
C ARG A 994 29.05 -2.86 31.93
N SER A 995 28.62 -3.63 30.95
CA SER A 995 29.37 -4.68 30.26
C SER A 995 28.85 -4.81 28.84
N LEU A 996 29.68 -5.31 27.93
CA LEU A 996 29.28 -5.61 26.55
C LEU A 996 28.92 -7.09 26.40
N ALA A 997 28.30 -7.44 25.27
CA ALA A 997 28.21 -8.83 24.81
C ALA A 997 29.60 -9.48 24.63
N ASP A 998 29.68 -10.81 24.75
CA ASP A 998 30.96 -11.54 24.81
C ASP A 998 31.89 -11.30 23.60
N HIS A 999 31.31 -11.08 22.41
CA HIS A 999 32.03 -10.83 21.17
C HIS A 999 31.33 -9.78 20.28
N PRO A 1000 32.10 -8.91 19.58
CA PRO A 1000 31.58 -8.09 18.50
C PRO A 1000 30.95 -8.92 17.38
N GLN A 1001 29.81 -8.47 16.86
CA GLN A 1001 29.11 -9.09 15.75
C GLN A 1001 29.19 -8.23 14.48
N LEU A 1002 29.14 -8.88 13.32
CA LEU A 1002 29.09 -8.18 12.04
C LEU A 1002 27.67 -7.62 11.86
N TRP A 1003 27.54 -6.29 11.94
CA TRP A 1003 26.27 -5.58 11.83
C TRP A 1003 25.88 -5.35 10.37
N HIS A 1004 26.86 -4.98 9.52
CA HIS A 1004 26.66 -4.89 8.07
C HIS A 1004 27.92 -5.31 7.32
N SER A 1005 27.73 -5.96 6.16
CA SER A 1005 28.82 -6.63 5.41
C SER A 1005 29.49 -5.77 4.33
N PHE A 1006 28.90 -4.63 3.93
CA PHE A 1006 29.48 -3.68 2.98
C PHE A 1006 28.86 -2.27 3.09
N PHE A 1007 29.25 -1.45 4.06
CA PHE A 1007 28.79 -0.06 4.27
C PHE A 1007 29.95 0.84 4.70
N CYS A 1008 29.86 2.16 4.46
CA CYS A 1008 30.92 3.13 4.79
C CYS A 1008 32.26 2.77 4.12
N THR A 1009 32.32 2.93 2.79
CA THR A 1009 33.54 2.70 1.99
C THR A 1009 34.54 3.86 2.11
N THR A 1010 35.81 3.61 1.76
CA THR A 1010 36.89 4.61 1.84
C THR A 1010 36.55 5.93 1.16
N GLY A 1011 36.52 6.99 1.96
CA GLY A 1011 36.21 8.36 1.52
C GLY A 1011 34.78 8.82 1.82
N GLN A 1012 33.96 7.98 2.44
CA GLN A 1012 32.64 8.36 2.94
C GLN A 1012 32.69 8.84 4.41
N ASP A 1013 31.82 9.80 4.73
CA ASP A 1013 31.52 10.19 6.10
C ASP A 1013 30.29 9.44 6.60
N CYS A 1014 30.34 8.92 7.82
CA CYS A 1014 29.48 7.84 8.27
C CYS A 1014 29.01 8.14 9.68
N GLU A 1015 27.69 8.23 9.83
CA GLU A 1015 27.00 8.63 11.06
C GLU A 1015 25.90 7.60 11.39
N LEU A 1016 25.28 7.79 12.55
CA LEU A 1016 24.22 6.94 13.07
C LEU A 1016 23.05 7.81 13.50
N GLY A 1017 21.82 7.36 13.25
CA GLY A 1017 20.61 8.04 13.70
C GLY A 1017 19.36 7.29 13.26
N ASP A 1018 18.30 7.37 14.05
CA ASP A 1018 17.02 6.73 13.78
C ASP A 1018 16.30 7.53 12.68
N VAL A 1019 16.32 7.06 11.43
CA VAL A 1019 15.73 7.80 10.29
C VAL A 1019 14.30 7.35 9.98
N ASN A 1020 13.73 6.47 10.81
CA ASN A 1020 12.42 5.85 10.58
C ASN A 1020 11.48 5.88 11.81
N ALA A 1021 11.94 6.41 12.94
CA ALA A 1021 11.29 6.51 14.25
C ALA A 1021 10.97 5.14 14.91
N ASP A 1022 11.79 4.12 14.67
CA ASP A 1022 11.58 2.76 15.22
C ASP A 1022 12.30 2.48 16.56
N GLY A 1023 13.03 3.47 17.07
CA GLY A 1023 13.81 3.44 18.31
C GLY A 1023 15.24 2.93 18.16
N ARG A 1024 15.72 2.67 16.92
CA ARG A 1024 17.08 2.20 16.61
C ARG A 1024 17.80 3.20 15.71
N ALA A 1025 19.08 3.39 15.97
CA ALA A 1025 19.94 4.17 15.09
C ALA A 1025 20.30 3.35 13.83
N ASP A 1026 19.96 3.89 12.67
CA ASP A 1026 20.30 3.34 11.36
C ASP A 1026 21.71 3.76 10.93
N LEU A 1027 22.26 3.06 9.94
CA LEU A 1027 23.56 3.41 9.36
C LEU A 1027 23.37 4.46 8.26
N ILE A 1028 24.07 5.60 8.35
CA ILE A 1028 24.01 6.68 7.35
C ILE A 1028 25.42 6.92 6.78
N ALA A 1029 25.58 6.98 5.46
CA ALA A 1029 26.86 7.25 4.79
C ALA A 1029 26.75 8.29 3.67
N PHE A 1030 27.42 9.42 3.87
CA PHE A 1030 27.60 10.50 2.91
C PHE A 1030 28.70 10.13 1.90
N GLY A 1031 28.31 9.90 0.65
CA GLY A 1031 29.17 9.58 -0.48
C GLY A 1031 29.49 10.76 -1.40
N HIS A 1032 29.11 11.99 -1.03
CA HIS A 1032 29.49 13.24 -1.71
C HIS A 1032 29.29 13.21 -3.25
N PRO A 1033 28.05 13.06 -3.77
CA PRO A 1033 26.85 13.65 -3.20
C PRO A 1033 25.69 12.67 -2.91
N ILE A 1034 25.92 11.35 -2.93
CA ILE A 1034 24.86 10.37 -2.65
C ILE A 1034 24.83 10.04 -1.16
N VAL A 1035 23.66 10.08 -0.52
CA VAL A 1035 23.47 9.60 0.87
C VAL A 1035 22.92 8.18 0.83
N TRP A 1036 23.63 7.26 1.46
CA TRP A 1036 23.24 5.87 1.62
C TRP A 1036 22.72 5.64 3.03
N VAL A 1037 21.67 4.84 3.16
CA VAL A 1037 21.10 4.42 4.44
C VAL A 1037 20.94 2.90 4.46
N SER A 1038 21.21 2.28 5.60
CA SER A 1038 20.96 0.86 5.86
C SER A 1038 20.25 0.77 7.22
N LEU A 1039 19.00 0.30 7.20
CA LEU A 1039 18.12 0.31 8.37
C LEU A 1039 18.52 -0.78 9.37
N SER A 1040 18.60 -0.42 10.66
CA SER A 1040 18.97 -1.31 11.76
C SER A 1040 17.80 -2.20 12.20
N THR A 1041 18.13 -3.45 12.53
CA THR A 1041 17.24 -4.42 13.16
C THR A 1041 17.84 -4.86 14.49
N ASN A 1042 17.13 -5.67 15.26
CA ASN A 1042 17.59 -6.13 16.58
C ASN A 1042 18.90 -6.97 16.57
N GLN A 1043 19.47 -7.33 15.41
CA GLN A 1043 20.67 -8.19 15.29
C GLN A 1043 21.67 -7.81 14.18
N ASN A 1044 21.28 -6.96 13.22
CA ASN A 1044 22.08 -6.52 12.07
C ASN A 1044 21.39 -5.32 11.39
N ALA A 1045 22.03 -4.73 10.38
CA ALA A 1045 21.36 -3.80 9.47
C ALA A 1045 21.03 -4.45 8.11
N GLY A 1046 19.94 -4.00 7.48
CA GLY A 1046 19.48 -4.45 6.16
C GLY A 1046 20.31 -3.90 5.00
N ASP A 1047 19.86 -4.11 3.76
CA ASP A 1047 20.59 -3.65 2.57
C ASP A 1047 20.79 -2.12 2.54
N ALA A 1048 21.90 -1.69 1.96
CA ALA A 1048 22.25 -0.28 1.77
C ALA A 1048 21.54 0.31 0.55
N GLU A 1049 20.66 1.29 0.77
CA GLU A 1049 19.85 1.96 -0.25
C GLU A 1049 20.22 3.45 -0.35
N PRO A 1050 20.26 4.07 -1.55
CA PRO A 1050 20.50 5.50 -1.69
C PRO A 1050 19.22 6.29 -1.39
N TRP A 1051 19.22 7.08 -0.32
CA TRP A 1051 18.07 7.88 0.15
C TRP A 1051 18.10 9.34 -0.33
N SER A 1052 19.26 9.82 -0.80
CA SER A 1052 19.35 11.04 -1.60
C SER A 1052 20.44 10.90 -2.66
N ASN A 1053 20.17 11.38 -3.88
CA ASN A 1053 21.12 11.35 -4.99
C ASN A 1053 22.00 12.61 -5.08
N PHE A 1054 21.62 13.69 -4.38
CA PHE A 1054 22.38 14.94 -4.35
C PHE A 1054 22.21 15.70 -3.04
N PHE A 1055 23.02 15.35 -2.04
CA PHE A 1055 23.12 16.03 -0.75
C PHE A 1055 24.57 16.01 -0.25
N CYS A 1056 24.99 17.08 0.43
CA CYS A 1056 26.36 17.28 0.92
C CYS A 1056 27.47 16.94 -0.12
N PRO A 1057 27.56 17.63 -1.27
CA PRO A 1057 28.65 17.44 -2.24
C PRO A 1057 30.05 17.69 -1.63
N ALA A 1058 31.08 17.20 -2.32
CA ALA A 1058 32.45 17.21 -1.81
C ALA A 1058 32.94 18.63 -1.44
N GLY A 1059 33.47 18.77 -0.22
CA GLY A 1059 33.92 20.04 0.36
C GLY A 1059 32.96 20.62 1.41
N GLN A 1060 31.75 20.10 1.53
CA GLN A 1060 30.80 20.44 2.59
C GLN A 1060 30.99 19.58 3.84
N VAL A 1061 30.48 20.04 4.99
CA VAL A 1061 30.44 19.28 6.25
C VAL A 1061 29.04 18.74 6.48
N CYS A 1062 28.89 17.42 6.61
CA CYS A 1062 27.59 16.77 6.83
C CYS A 1062 27.41 16.37 8.30
N ARG A 1063 26.18 16.47 8.81
CA ARG A 1063 25.74 16.03 10.15
C ARG A 1063 24.34 15.43 10.06
N VAL A 1064 23.88 14.87 11.18
CA VAL A 1064 22.56 14.27 11.33
C VAL A 1064 21.93 14.73 12.64
N GLY A 1065 20.60 14.78 12.70
CA GLY A 1065 19.82 15.13 13.88
C GLY A 1065 18.36 15.41 13.50
N ASP A 1066 17.42 15.16 14.40
CA ASP A 1066 15.99 15.51 14.24
C ASP A 1066 15.83 17.02 14.39
N VAL A 1067 15.74 17.77 13.28
CA VAL A 1067 15.71 19.26 13.31
C VAL A 1067 14.31 19.82 13.12
N ASP A 1068 13.32 19.00 12.72
CA ASP A 1068 11.91 19.39 12.60
C ASP A 1068 10.98 18.81 13.70
N HIS A 1069 11.54 18.02 14.63
CA HIS A 1069 10.88 17.41 15.79
C HIS A 1069 9.81 16.37 15.39
N ASP A 1070 9.98 15.69 14.25
CA ASP A 1070 9.07 14.62 13.83
C ASP A 1070 9.43 13.23 14.38
N GLY A 1071 10.53 13.13 15.13
CA GLY A 1071 11.01 11.90 15.76
C GLY A 1071 11.99 11.11 14.90
N LYS A 1072 12.32 11.59 13.69
CA LYS A 1072 13.30 10.98 12.78
C LYS A 1072 14.54 11.86 12.63
N THR A 1073 15.65 11.23 12.32
CA THR A 1073 16.94 11.90 12.16
C THR A 1073 17.09 12.44 10.73
N ASP A 1074 17.17 13.76 10.59
CA ASP A 1074 17.41 14.42 9.31
C ASP A 1074 18.89 14.46 8.93
N VAL A 1075 19.17 14.82 7.68
CA VAL A 1075 20.53 15.16 7.23
C VAL A 1075 20.72 16.67 7.11
N VAL A 1076 21.85 17.17 7.62
CA VAL A 1076 22.21 18.59 7.63
C VAL A 1076 23.56 18.79 6.93
N ALA A 1077 23.62 19.69 5.95
CA ALA A 1077 24.84 20.02 5.21
C ALA A 1077 25.22 21.50 5.38
N PHE A 1078 26.43 21.76 5.86
CA PHE A 1078 27.03 23.08 5.96
C PHE A 1078 27.97 23.28 4.77
N THR A 1079 27.82 24.36 3.99
CA THR A 1079 28.72 24.64 2.85
C THR A 1079 30.17 24.86 3.27
N HIS A 1080 30.39 25.24 4.53
CA HIS A 1080 31.70 25.51 5.16
C HIS A 1080 32.59 26.49 4.37
N ASP A 1081 31.95 27.37 3.62
CA ASP A 1081 32.58 28.38 2.77
C ASP A 1081 32.40 29.80 3.35
N ALA A 1082 32.56 30.82 2.52
CA ALA A 1082 32.33 32.22 2.92
C ALA A 1082 30.84 32.59 2.97
N GLY A 1083 29.94 31.78 2.40
CA GLY A 1083 28.49 31.96 2.47
C GLY A 1083 27.89 31.33 3.73
N GLY A 1084 28.47 30.21 4.21
CA GLY A 1084 28.04 29.54 5.44
C GLY A 1084 26.57 29.12 5.40
N HIS A 1085 26.17 28.48 4.30
CA HIS A 1085 24.79 28.05 4.09
C HIS A 1085 24.55 26.69 4.76
N VAL A 1086 23.39 26.55 5.39
CA VAL A 1086 22.92 25.32 6.02
C VAL A 1086 21.71 24.80 5.23
N TRP A 1087 21.83 23.56 4.79
CA TRP A 1087 20.81 22.85 4.02
C TRP A 1087 20.32 21.64 4.81
N VAL A 1088 19.01 21.42 4.86
CA VAL A 1088 18.39 20.30 5.56
C VAL A 1088 17.65 19.42 4.55
N GLY A 1089 17.87 18.12 4.62
CA GLY A 1089 17.07 17.10 3.93
C GLY A 1089 16.30 16.32 4.97
N ALA A 1090 15.02 16.67 5.16
CA ALA A 1090 14.20 16.07 6.20
C ALA A 1090 13.89 14.59 5.90
N ALA A 1091 13.80 13.76 6.93
CA ALA A 1091 13.57 12.32 6.82
C ALA A 1091 12.09 12.00 6.52
N GLY A 1092 11.67 12.24 5.28
CA GLY A 1092 10.39 11.75 4.76
C GLY A 1092 9.12 12.45 5.29
N GLY A 1093 9.14 13.79 5.50
CA GLY A 1093 7.95 14.46 6.05
C GLY A 1093 7.72 15.96 5.83
N PHE A 1094 8.72 16.80 5.55
CA PHE A 1094 8.53 18.26 5.62
C PHE A 1094 8.31 19.03 4.29
N SER A 1095 7.07 19.44 4.02
CA SER A 1095 6.75 20.49 3.03
C SER A 1095 6.45 21.82 3.74
N PRO A 1096 7.14 22.94 3.42
CA PRO A 1096 6.79 24.27 3.93
C PRO A 1096 5.40 24.78 3.50
N LEU A 1097 4.77 24.09 2.55
CA LEU A 1097 3.39 24.33 2.13
C LEU A 1097 2.52 23.22 2.71
N GLY A 1098 1.83 23.54 3.82
CA GLY A 1098 1.00 22.59 4.54
C GLY A 1098 -0.16 22.05 3.72
N GLY A 1099 -0.12 20.76 3.39
CA GLY A 1099 -1.20 20.04 2.71
C GLY A 1099 -0.71 18.79 1.98
N LEU A 1100 -1.16 17.62 2.45
CA LEU A 1100 -0.84 16.26 1.99
C LEU A 1100 0.51 15.69 2.51
N PRO A 1101 0.49 14.63 3.34
CA PRO A 1101 1.65 13.79 3.57
C PRO A 1101 2.00 13.04 2.27
N LEU A 1102 3.25 13.14 1.83
CA LEU A 1102 3.80 12.19 0.87
C LEU A 1102 4.02 10.86 1.63
N GLY A 1103 3.69 9.74 1.00
CA GLY A 1103 3.64 8.42 1.66
C GLY A 1103 4.99 7.89 2.19
N PRO A 1104 5.04 6.65 2.71
CA PRO A 1104 6.16 6.08 3.48
C PRO A 1104 7.36 5.72 2.60
N ASN A 1105 7.91 6.72 1.93
CA ASN A 1105 9.07 6.63 1.08
C ASN A 1105 10.33 6.67 1.96
N LYS A 1106 11.26 5.77 1.66
CA LYS A 1106 12.61 5.74 2.20
C LYS A 1106 13.49 6.78 1.49
N PHE A 1107 13.38 8.04 1.86
CA PHE A 1107 14.13 9.14 1.25
C PHE A 1107 14.33 10.31 2.19
N PHE A 1108 15.41 11.06 1.98
CA PHE A 1108 15.47 12.44 2.46
C PHE A 1108 14.82 13.34 1.42
N LEU A 1109 14.11 14.38 1.87
CA LEU A 1109 13.57 15.40 0.98
C LEU A 1109 14.68 16.16 0.27
N ASP A 1110 14.32 16.81 -0.85
CA ASP A 1110 15.24 17.69 -1.57
C ASP A 1110 15.78 18.77 -0.61
N PRO A 1111 17.11 19.01 -0.59
CA PRO A 1111 17.73 19.93 0.37
C PRO A 1111 17.09 21.32 0.37
N VAL A 1112 16.51 21.71 1.49
CA VAL A 1112 15.94 23.04 1.73
C VAL A 1112 16.99 23.91 2.42
N HIS A 1113 17.17 25.15 1.94
CA HIS A 1113 18.07 26.11 2.55
C HIS A 1113 17.43 26.75 3.79
N TRP A 1114 17.97 26.48 4.98
CA TRP A 1114 17.40 26.95 6.25
C TRP A 1114 18.06 28.21 6.81
N THR A 1115 19.38 28.39 6.66
CA THR A 1115 20.06 29.64 7.09
C THR A 1115 21.40 29.87 6.39
N SER A 1116 21.91 31.11 6.44
CA SER A 1116 23.19 31.56 5.86
C SER A 1116 24.11 32.16 6.92
N SER A 1117 25.38 32.38 6.58
CA SER A 1117 26.40 32.98 7.45
C SER A 1117 26.65 32.20 8.75
N PHE A 1118 26.41 30.89 8.73
CA PHE A 1118 26.57 29.99 9.87
C PHE A 1118 27.58 28.87 9.57
N CYS A 1119 28.44 28.54 10.54
CA CYS A 1119 29.57 27.63 10.39
C CYS A 1119 30.43 27.88 9.13
N SER A 1120 31.07 29.04 9.09
CA SER A 1120 32.02 29.42 8.05
C SER A 1120 33.34 28.63 8.11
N THR A 1121 34.17 28.74 7.06
CA THR A 1121 35.49 28.05 6.82
C THR A 1121 36.45 27.77 8.00
N THR A 1122 36.29 28.39 9.17
CA THR A 1122 37.19 28.23 10.34
C THR A 1122 36.51 27.70 11.61
N GLU A 1123 35.22 27.36 11.52
CA GLU A 1123 34.37 26.98 12.66
C GLU A 1123 34.10 25.46 12.66
N LYS A 1124 33.87 24.86 13.84
CA LYS A 1124 33.42 23.46 13.95
C LYS A 1124 31.89 23.42 13.96
N CYS A 1125 31.27 22.71 13.02
CA CYS A 1125 29.81 22.52 12.96
C CYS A 1125 29.39 21.27 13.73
N LEU A 1126 28.35 21.42 14.57
CA LEU A 1126 27.67 20.41 15.36
C LEU A 1126 26.14 20.58 15.20
N VAL A 1127 25.40 19.53 15.53
CA VAL A 1127 23.93 19.47 15.55
C VAL A 1127 23.51 18.81 16.86
N GLY A 1128 22.44 19.26 17.49
CA GLY A 1128 21.85 18.67 18.70
C GLY A 1128 21.05 19.69 19.51
N ASP A 1129 19.99 19.23 20.19
CA ASP A 1129 19.10 20.08 20.98
C ASP A 1129 19.82 20.66 22.21
N VAL A 1130 20.22 21.93 22.14
CA VAL A 1130 20.81 22.66 23.27
C VAL A 1130 19.77 23.51 24.00
N THR A 1131 18.55 23.64 23.49
CA THR A 1131 17.46 24.44 24.10
C THR A 1131 16.62 23.64 25.08
N GLY A 1132 16.38 22.35 24.79
CA GLY A 1132 15.48 21.42 25.46
C GLY A 1132 14.04 21.51 24.96
N ASP A 1133 13.84 21.85 23.69
CA ASP A 1133 12.52 21.90 23.04
C ASP A 1133 12.15 20.66 22.21
N GLY A 1134 13.11 19.73 22.05
CA GLY A 1134 12.97 18.47 21.32
C GLY A 1134 13.49 18.51 19.88
N ALA A 1135 13.80 19.70 19.33
CA ALA A 1135 14.39 19.85 18.02
C ALA A 1135 15.90 20.11 18.11
N ALA A 1136 16.67 19.52 17.20
CA ALA A 1136 18.11 19.67 17.17
C ALA A 1136 18.55 21.03 16.60
N ASP A 1137 19.21 21.83 17.43
CA ASP A 1137 19.80 23.10 17.01
C ASP A 1137 21.06 22.89 16.17
N VAL A 1138 21.41 23.88 15.34
CA VAL A 1138 22.75 23.95 14.72
C VAL A 1138 23.68 24.80 15.56
N VAL A 1139 24.91 24.30 15.75
CA VAL A 1139 25.91 24.91 16.64
C VAL A 1139 27.25 25.06 15.92
N ALA A 1140 27.76 26.29 15.85
CA ALA A 1140 29.05 26.63 15.25
C ALA A 1140 30.04 27.14 16.30
N ILE A 1141 31.24 26.56 16.33
CA ILE A 1141 32.28 26.90 17.32
C ILE A 1141 33.43 27.63 16.64
N ALA A 1142 33.55 28.94 16.90
CA ALA A 1142 34.72 29.72 16.53
C ALA A 1142 35.83 29.53 17.58
N THR A 1143 37.03 29.13 17.16
CA THR A 1143 38.11 28.74 18.10
C THR A 1143 39.16 29.84 18.37
N SER A 1144 39.06 30.99 17.71
CA SER A 1144 40.01 32.11 17.76
C SER A 1144 39.38 33.42 17.26
N PRO A 1145 39.74 34.62 17.79
CA PRO A 1145 40.67 34.88 18.89
C PRO A 1145 40.05 34.83 20.29
N SER A 1146 38.73 34.67 20.37
CA SER A 1146 37.99 34.37 21.61
C SER A 1146 37.01 33.24 21.29
N PRO A 1147 36.98 32.13 22.06
CA PRO A 1147 36.03 31.06 21.80
C PRO A 1147 34.60 31.57 22.01
N THR A 1148 33.79 31.46 20.97
CA THR A 1148 32.35 31.78 20.98
C THR A 1148 31.60 30.64 20.35
N VAL A 1149 30.52 30.22 21.00
CA VAL A 1149 29.58 29.25 20.44
C VAL A 1149 28.42 30.05 19.86
N HIS A 1150 28.14 29.82 18.58
CA HIS A 1150 27.01 30.38 17.88
C HIS A 1150 25.95 29.28 17.79
N VAL A 1151 24.70 29.61 18.12
CA VAL A 1151 23.57 28.69 18.09
C VAL A 1151 22.50 29.32 17.19
N ALA A 1152 22.00 28.60 16.20
CA ALA A 1152 20.77 28.98 15.50
C ALA A 1152 19.71 27.93 15.85
N ARG A 1153 18.64 28.40 16.52
CA ARG A 1153 17.61 27.52 17.07
C ARG A 1153 16.76 26.93 15.98
N ALA A 1154 16.33 25.67 16.12
CA ALA A 1154 15.27 25.15 15.27
C ALA A 1154 13.96 25.94 15.51
N LEU A 1155 13.20 26.17 14.45
CA LEU A 1155 11.84 26.72 14.48
C LEU A 1155 10.91 25.68 13.87
N HIS A 1156 9.83 25.35 14.60
CA HIS A 1156 8.89 24.26 14.35
C HIS A 1156 7.46 24.70 14.70
#